data_AF-A0A7V3TY67-F1
#
_entry.id   AF-A0A7V3TY67-F1
#
_cell.length_a   1.000
_cell.length_b   1.000
_cell.length_c   1.000
_cell.angle_alpha   90.00
_cell.angle_beta   90.00
_cell.angle_gamma   90.00
#
_symmetry.space_group_name_H-M   'P 1'
#
loop_
_entity.id
_entity.type
_entity.pdbx_description
1 polymer ?
#
loop_
_entity_poly.entity_id
_entity_poly.type
_entity_poly.pdbx_seq_one_letter_code
_entity_poly.pdbx_strand_id
1 'polypeptide(L)'
;MGAGFDPYYLWLGIPPEEQPPDHYRLLGIGRFEDDPEVIERTADRQIQFLRQMLNTPHGELARKLISEINGARVVLLDPAKKSAYDAQLRGTSVTGGALDVGWMGVSSEAAVRARRRKGGRKRLLTPIRFLWDHPGVTVFLALVLLLISAMVSRFVPPVPPGPSELSAAAAPSSAEESSHPSTSSASATGPAISKTPPDMTGGQAAPPAVAGGDSLGKTQGASVNPAAQGMVREPSAPSYPALSIGARSTPSSPVDAPLRPGLLGRVTVGGEDLGVIVRYLPGDAVAEADLDRLATQYGLQPGEKTVRLIGVIRVKTEATSGVPVHLQVTWEGASWEGVTVSVDGRAIPIPKESQETVWNTSLVLPPGDHSVECSLTGQPWAKSFKLAVSSLAAQPAGGNVAPTEDTSGSLVQVGYTEAILAQVSQLPTLARHTLNSELASLSSAELAFASPDESPGPSATPSAVSGSTPPAQRVPVPSAQDEKLARDQIRQEFRKDYQEATAPAAKVLLARMLLKQGNQETDPVRRFAFYQEARELALSGGDFDLAIQAGEALGLSFELDPWSLHLEAAQTLVRNARSTEQREKLLGQLETLAESAVEEDRYQEAEGLLETAATLAGQLRDNVRKDQFLRRKDDVRRIAGAFESIREHLATLQTAPDDPAANEAVGRFYCFVKQAWQKGLPYLAKGETALIRTVAQADLQKPVQPAAQAQLGDDWWAIAETLSDQEKAAVKRHAGYWYLQCEARLTGEAAQRVRTRLAESGRLINLLGLAAARRITLQGTWQIGPKAIISAPEPVTQIIFHVIPPQEYDLVVDIQPLPLPPPPRGAAQGQRPNPLLDVGRGAFAAGLVQGQHQFLAVVDWTVPNQGVYCFLANCNGRGPDPANPTFQQVQALRGQRLNTLVYSVRKTDVTVTANGVPIIRYTGDFASLTLPQGWGTITASRIFFATRGAMYQITRAELRDLGP
;
A
#
# COMPACT_ATOMS: atom_id res chain seq x y z
N MET A 1 28.53 27.82 -22.34
CA MET A 1 29.51 26.95 -21.67
C MET A 1 28.71 25.89 -20.92
N GLY A 2 29.05 24.60 -21.07
CA GLY A 2 28.23 23.51 -20.56
C GLY A 2 28.14 23.45 -19.02
N ALA A 3 27.09 22.84 -18.50
CA ALA A 3 27.01 22.48 -17.09
C ALA A 3 28.20 21.56 -16.76
N GLY A 4 29.14 22.08 -15.98
CA GLY A 4 30.41 21.43 -15.73
C GLY A 4 30.25 20.15 -14.91
N PHE A 5 31.17 19.21 -15.11
CA PHE A 5 31.36 18.07 -14.21
C PHE A 5 31.55 18.58 -12.78
N ASP A 6 30.60 18.30 -11.88
CA ASP A 6 30.67 18.65 -10.46
C ASP A 6 31.35 17.52 -9.68
N PRO A 7 32.62 17.72 -9.24
CA PRO A 7 33.35 16.69 -8.52
C PRO A 7 32.92 16.59 -7.04
N TYR A 8 32.27 17.60 -6.44
CA TYR A 8 31.82 17.53 -5.05
C TYR A 8 30.58 16.64 -4.94
N TYR A 9 29.60 16.82 -5.83
CA TYR A 9 28.41 15.96 -5.83
C TYR A 9 28.73 14.53 -6.29
N LEU A 10 29.42 14.37 -7.42
CA LEU A 10 29.62 13.05 -8.05
C LEU A 10 30.67 12.18 -7.36
N TRP A 11 31.67 12.76 -6.68
CA TRP A 11 32.70 11.98 -5.97
C TRP A 11 32.59 12.04 -4.45
N LEU A 12 32.23 13.19 -3.87
CA LEU A 12 32.17 13.35 -2.40
C LEU A 12 30.74 13.24 -1.83
N GLY A 13 29.71 13.18 -2.68
CA GLY A 13 28.31 13.10 -2.26
C GLY A 13 27.80 14.39 -1.59
N ILE A 14 28.37 15.54 -1.98
CA ILE A 14 28.05 16.87 -1.45
C ILE A 14 27.19 17.60 -2.50
N PRO A 15 25.86 17.67 -2.32
CA PRO A 15 24.97 18.24 -3.31
C PRO A 15 25.15 19.77 -3.43
N PRO A 16 24.75 20.41 -4.54
CA PRO A 16 25.02 21.83 -4.80
C PRO A 16 24.52 22.78 -3.71
N GLU A 17 23.40 22.47 -3.06
CA GLU A 17 22.83 23.21 -1.93
C GLU A 17 23.71 23.21 -0.66
N GLU A 18 24.68 22.30 -0.57
CA GLU A 18 25.68 22.23 0.50
C GLU A 18 27.08 22.67 0.05
N GLN A 19 27.20 23.27 -1.13
CA GLN A 19 28.46 23.81 -1.66
C GLN A 19 28.53 25.34 -1.48
N PRO A 20 29.71 25.92 -1.17
CA PRO A 20 30.97 25.25 -0.87
C PRO A 20 30.92 24.54 0.50
N PRO A 21 31.43 23.30 0.59
CA PRO A 21 31.35 22.53 1.84
C PRO A 21 32.25 23.11 2.93
N ASP A 22 31.79 23.04 4.17
CA ASP A 22 32.65 23.21 5.34
C ASP A 22 33.66 22.05 5.49
N HIS A 23 34.70 22.25 6.30
CA HIS A 23 35.78 21.26 6.46
C HIS A 23 35.29 19.88 6.93
N TYR A 24 34.24 19.82 7.76
CA TYR A 24 33.67 18.55 8.22
C TYR A 24 32.90 17.86 7.09
N ARG A 25 32.14 18.64 6.31
CA ARG A 25 31.37 18.13 5.18
C ARG A 25 32.27 17.62 4.06
N LEU A 26 33.38 18.31 3.77
CA LEU A 26 34.39 17.89 2.80
C LEU A 26 35.04 16.54 3.14
N LEU A 27 35.21 16.27 4.44
CA LEU A 27 35.72 14.99 4.96
C LEU A 27 34.65 13.89 5.07
N GLY A 28 33.37 14.25 4.99
CA GLY A 28 32.25 13.34 5.16
C GLY A 28 32.02 12.90 6.61
N ILE A 29 32.29 13.79 7.57
CA ILE A 29 32.13 13.58 9.02
C ILE A 29 31.13 14.57 9.63
N GLY A 30 30.70 14.31 10.86
CA GLY A 30 29.80 15.20 11.59
C GLY A 30 30.46 16.55 11.91
N ARG A 31 29.70 17.65 11.85
CA ARG A 31 30.18 18.96 12.31
C ARG A 31 30.60 18.86 13.78
N PHE A 32 31.73 19.50 14.11
CA PHE A 32 32.33 19.48 15.44
C PHE A 32 32.81 18.10 15.92
N GLU A 33 33.08 17.14 15.02
CA GLU A 33 33.81 15.92 15.37
C GLU A 33 35.11 16.27 16.11
N ASP A 34 35.36 15.61 17.24
CA ASP A 34 36.47 15.92 18.16
C ASP A 34 37.54 14.82 18.17
N ASP A 35 37.26 13.64 17.61
CA ASP A 35 38.21 12.52 17.54
C ASP A 35 39.24 12.72 16.40
N PRO A 36 40.53 12.93 16.70
CA PRO A 36 41.55 13.14 15.68
C PRO A 36 41.80 11.90 14.81
N GLU A 37 41.61 10.68 15.33
CA GLU A 37 41.75 9.46 14.54
C GLU A 37 40.63 9.34 13.49
N VAL A 38 39.43 9.81 13.82
CA VAL A 38 38.30 9.87 12.87
C VAL A 38 38.57 10.90 11.77
N ILE A 39 39.05 12.10 12.13
CA ILE A 39 39.38 13.17 11.18
C ILE A 39 40.51 12.73 10.24
N GLU A 40 41.59 12.15 10.76
CA GLU A 40 42.74 11.71 9.95
C GLU A 40 42.36 10.55 9.02
N ARG A 41 41.69 9.51 9.55
CA ARG A 41 41.30 8.32 8.78
C ARG A 41 40.29 8.63 7.67
N THR A 42 39.39 9.60 7.88
CA THR A 42 38.40 10.00 6.87
C THR A 42 39.02 10.88 5.79
N ALA A 43 39.97 11.75 6.14
CA ALA A 43 40.79 12.48 5.18
C ALA A 43 41.58 11.54 4.27
N ASP A 44 42.28 10.55 4.85
CA ASP A 44 43.07 9.60 4.07
C ASP A 44 42.21 8.73 3.16
N ARG A 45 41.00 8.33 3.59
CA ARG A 45 40.03 7.62 2.74
C ARG A 45 39.60 8.47 1.54
N GLN A 46 39.23 9.73 1.75
CA GLN A 46 38.82 10.64 0.67
C GLN A 46 40.00 10.90 -0.30
N ILE A 47 41.20 11.14 0.22
CA ILE A 47 42.42 11.32 -0.59
C ILE A 47 42.76 10.05 -1.38
N GLN A 48 42.63 8.86 -0.79
CA GLN A 48 42.91 7.58 -1.46
C GLN A 48 41.95 7.34 -2.63
N PHE A 49 40.67 7.67 -2.47
CA PHE A 49 39.68 7.61 -3.55
C PHE A 49 39.99 8.60 -4.67
N LEU A 50 40.20 9.88 -4.34
CA LEU A 50 40.53 10.91 -5.34
C LEU A 50 41.87 10.65 -6.05
N ARG A 51 42.83 9.97 -5.41
CA ARG A 51 44.08 9.52 -6.06
C ARG A 51 43.82 8.53 -7.20
N GLN A 52 42.76 7.73 -7.14
CA GLN A 52 42.35 6.87 -8.25
C GLN A 52 41.78 7.69 -9.40
N MET A 53 41.10 8.80 -9.09
CA MET A 53 40.52 9.72 -10.08
C MET A 53 41.56 10.59 -10.81
N LEU A 54 42.80 10.68 -10.32
CA LEU A 54 43.89 11.43 -10.98
C LEU A 54 44.23 10.93 -12.39
N ASN A 55 43.94 9.65 -12.69
CA ASN A 55 44.20 9.04 -14.00
C ASN A 55 43.00 9.14 -14.96
N THR A 56 41.99 9.94 -14.63
CA THR A 56 40.79 10.18 -15.46
C THR A 56 40.88 11.53 -16.19
N PRO A 57 40.02 11.80 -17.18
CA PRO A 57 39.93 13.13 -17.82
C PRO A 57 39.66 14.30 -16.84
N HIS A 58 39.19 14.00 -15.62
CA HIS A 58 38.92 14.98 -14.56
C HIS A 58 40.06 15.08 -13.52
N GLY A 59 41.27 14.58 -13.83
CA GLY A 59 42.40 14.50 -12.89
C GLY A 59 42.82 15.84 -12.27
N GLU A 60 42.66 16.96 -12.96
CA GLU A 60 42.90 18.31 -12.39
C GLU A 60 41.92 18.64 -11.26
N LEU A 61 40.64 18.27 -11.39
CA LEU A 61 39.63 18.47 -10.36
C LEU A 61 39.87 17.54 -9.15
N ALA A 62 40.30 16.30 -9.41
CA ALA A 62 40.72 15.38 -8.34
C ALA A 62 41.92 15.94 -7.56
N ARG A 63 42.90 16.53 -8.25
CA ARG A 63 44.05 17.19 -7.61
C ARG A 63 43.65 18.40 -6.78
N LYS A 64 42.69 19.20 -7.26
CA LYS A 64 42.12 20.34 -6.50
C LYS A 64 41.45 19.85 -5.21
N LEU A 65 40.54 18.88 -5.27
CA LEU A 65 39.87 18.33 -4.09
C LEU A 65 40.84 17.70 -3.09
N ILE A 66 41.88 16.99 -3.57
CA ILE A 66 42.95 16.48 -2.68
C ILE A 66 43.63 17.63 -1.93
N SER A 67 43.88 18.77 -2.56
CA SER A 67 44.46 19.95 -1.89
C SER A 67 43.53 20.50 -0.81
N GLU A 68 42.24 20.60 -1.10
CA GLU A 68 41.23 21.13 -0.16
C GLU A 68 41.01 20.19 1.04
N ILE A 69 40.95 18.87 0.83
CA ILE A 69 40.87 17.89 1.92
C ILE A 69 42.14 17.91 2.79
N ASN A 70 43.32 18.13 2.21
CA ASN A 70 44.54 18.35 2.98
C ASN A 70 44.46 19.65 3.82
N GLY A 71 43.88 20.73 3.27
CA GLY A 71 43.61 21.97 4.00
C GLY A 71 42.67 21.75 5.18
N ALA A 72 41.52 21.10 4.95
CA ALA A 72 40.55 20.73 5.99
C ALA A 72 41.19 19.88 7.09
N ARG A 73 41.97 18.84 6.72
CA ARG A 73 42.73 18.01 7.66
C ARG A 73 43.66 18.84 8.55
N VAL A 74 44.43 19.76 7.98
CA VAL A 74 45.37 20.62 8.74
C VAL A 74 44.66 21.59 9.69
N VAL A 75 43.43 22.03 9.36
CA VAL A 75 42.64 22.89 10.24
C VAL A 75 41.98 22.09 11.37
N LEU A 76 41.44 20.91 11.08
CA LEU A 76 40.69 20.13 12.07
C LEU A 76 41.56 19.27 13.01
N LEU A 77 42.77 18.88 12.60
CA LEU A 77 43.73 18.18 13.48
C LEU A 77 44.56 19.12 14.36
N ASP A 78 44.51 20.43 14.12
CA ASP A 78 45.16 21.44 14.96
C ASP A 78 44.14 22.01 15.97
N PRO A 79 44.27 21.73 17.29
CA PRO A 79 43.25 22.11 18.27
C PRO A 79 42.96 23.62 18.33
N ALA A 80 43.95 24.47 18.07
CA ALA A 80 43.79 25.91 18.10
C ALA A 80 43.03 26.40 16.86
N LYS A 81 43.36 25.88 15.68
CA LYS A 81 42.67 26.21 14.42
C LYS A 81 41.25 25.65 14.39
N LYS A 82 41.06 24.40 14.84
CA LYS A 82 39.74 23.76 15.01
C LYS A 82 38.84 24.61 15.90
N SER A 83 39.32 25.01 17.08
CA SER A 83 38.54 25.83 18.03
C SER A 83 38.10 27.18 17.42
N ALA A 84 38.99 27.86 16.69
CA ALA A 84 38.66 29.10 15.99
C ALA A 84 37.64 28.89 14.85
N TYR A 85 37.80 27.83 14.06
CA TYR A 85 36.89 27.45 12.98
C TYR A 85 35.51 27.05 13.50
N ASP A 86 35.46 26.29 14.59
CA ASP A 86 34.21 25.87 15.24
C ASP A 86 33.49 27.04 15.91
N ALA A 87 34.21 28.08 16.36
CA ALA A 87 33.61 29.32 16.84
C ALA A 87 32.98 30.11 15.67
N GLN A 88 33.64 30.17 14.51
CA GLN A 88 33.11 30.80 13.31
C GLN A 88 31.81 30.11 12.84
N LEU A 89 31.82 28.77 12.70
CA LEU A 89 30.63 27.99 12.30
C LEU A 89 29.45 28.13 13.28
N ARG A 90 29.73 28.30 14.59
CA ARG A 90 28.68 28.54 15.59
C ARG A 90 28.10 29.95 15.50
N GLY A 91 28.91 30.95 15.17
CA GLY A 91 28.49 32.35 15.03
C GLY A 91 27.57 32.63 13.84
N THR A 92 27.64 31.83 12.77
CA THR A 92 26.82 32.03 11.55
C THR A 92 25.34 31.64 11.72
N SER A 93 24.92 31.15 12.88
CA SER A 93 23.57 30.59 13.09
C SER A 93 22.50 31.56 13.64
N VAL A 94 22.82 32.86 13.83
CA VAL A 94 21.87 33.84 14.39
C VAL A 94 21.95 35.21 13.70
N THR A 95 21.15 35.41 12.65
CA THR A 95 20.67 36.75 12.21
C THR A 95 19.44 36.60 11.31
N GLY A 96 18.25 36.91 11.83
CA GLY A 96 17.00 36.87 11.04
C GLY A 96 15.74 36.67 11.88
N GLY A 97 15.26 37.72 12.57
CA GLY A 97 13.97 37.72 13.27
C GLY A 97 14.07 37.83 14.78
N ALA A 98 14.33 39.04 15.28
CA ALA A 98 14.19 39.34 16.71
C ALA A 98 12.75 39.79 17.02
N LEU A 99 12.16 39.22 18.07
CA LEU A 99 11.26 39.97 18.96
C LEU A 99 11.74 39.76 20.40
N ASP A 100 11.71 40.86 21.14
CA ASP A 100 12.43 41.08 22.40
C ASP A 100 11.52 40.83 23.63
N VAL A 101 12.03 41.19 24.82
CA VAL A 101 11.41 41.21 26.16
C VAL A 101 11.21 39.82 26.82
N GLY A 102 11.82 39.51 27.97
CA GLY A 102 12.87 40.24 28.70
C GLY A 102 13.07 39.77 30.17
N TRP A 103 14.25 40.12 30.70
CA TRP A 103 14.53 40.42 32.12
C TRP A 103 14.86 39.31 33.16
N MET A 104 16.18 39.21 33.41
CA MET A 104 16.89 38.93 34.69
C MET A 104 16.82 37.56 35.40
N GLY A 105 17.98 37.14 35.91
CA GLY A 105 18.12 35.97 36.78
C GLY A 105 18.10 36.31 38.27
N VAL A 106 18.33 35.28 39.11
CA VAL A 106 19.18 35.35 40.31
C VAL A 106 19.97 34.03 40.44
N SER A 107 21.14 34.16 41.04
CA SER A 107 22.23 33.19 41.19
C SER A 107 21.95 31.95 42.08
N SER A 108 22.71 30.90 41.78
CA SER A 108 23.41 29.92 42.64
C SER A 108 23.18 29.81 44.18
N GLU A 109 23.43 28.58 44.68
CA GLU A 109 23.74 28.21 46.08
C GLU A 109 22.59 28.14 47.12
N ALA A 110 21.77 27.08 47.07
CA ALA A 110 20.93 26.67 48.21
C ALA A 110 20.73 25.14 48.36
N ALA A 111 21.58 24.31 47.75
CA ALA A 111 21.34 22.86 47.59
C ALA A 111 22.22 21.92 48.46
N VAL A 112 22.85 22.39 49.54
CA VAL A 112 23.62 21.53 50.47
C VAL A 112 23.37 21.90 51.94
N ARG A 113 22.83 20.95 52.72
CA ARG A 113 22.50 20.95 54.18
C ARG A 113 21.10 21.47 54.59
N ALA A 114 20.14 20.54 54.71
CA ALA A 114 19.43 20.35 55.98
C ALA A 114 18.94 18.90 56.12
N ARG A 115 19.30 18.26 57.24
CA ARG A 115 19.06 16.83 57.52
C ARG A 115 17.59 16.53 57.88
N ARG A 116 17.16 15.33 57.50
CA ARG A 116 16.33 14.37 58.27
C ARG A 116 15.41 14.94 59.38
N ARG A 117 14.11 14.61 59.30
CA ARG A 117 13.39 14.10 60.48
C ARG A 117 12.45 12.94 60.12
N LYS A 118 12.49 11.90 60.96
CA LYS A 118 11.57 10.75 60.92
C LYS A 118 10.22 11.15 61.52
N GLY A 119 9.13 10.67 60.95
CA GLY A 119 7.81 10.65 61.56
C GLY A 119 6.99 9.52 60.96
N GLY A 120 6.98 8.35 61.59
CA GLY A 120 6.21 7.19 61.11
C GLY A 120 4.93 7.00 61.92
N ARG A 121 3.89 6.39 61.30
CA ARG A 121 2.82 5.71 62.05
C ARG A 121 2.05 4.69 61.18
N LYS A 122 2.11 3.45 61.66
CA LYS A 122 1.06 2.41 61.70
C LYS A 122 0.54 1.77 60.40
N ARG A 123 0.38 0.44 60.52
CA ARG A 123 -0.28 -0.48 59.58
C ARG A 123 -1.78 -0.18 59.48
N LEU A 124 -2.37 -0.47 58.32
CA LEU A 124 -3.68 -1.13 58.25
C LEU A 124 -3.71 -2.10 57.05
N LEU A 125 -4.44 -3.19 57.21
CA LEU A 125 -4.51 -4.35 56.31
C LEU A 125 -5.92 -4.51 55.76
N THR A 126 -6.04 -5.05 54.53
CA THR A 126 -7.24 -5.67 53.94
C THR A 126 -8.44 -4.73 53.65
N PRO A 127 -9.15 -4.94 52.52
CA PRO A 127 -10.08 -6.08 52.40
C PRO A 127 -9.93 -6.91 51.11
N ILE A 128 -9.46 -8.15 51.25
CA ILE A 128 -9.86 -9.27 50.38
C ILE A 128 -10.19 -10.43 51.32
N ARG A 129 -11.45 -10.47 51.78
CA ARG A 129 -11.97 -11.50 52.67
C ARG A 129 -13.48 -11.64 52.44
N PHE A 130 -13.85 -12.24 51.31
CA PHE A 130 -15.26 -12.50 50.95
C PHE A 130 -15.47 -13.75 50.09
N LEU A 131 -14.48 -14.65 49.98
CA LEU A 131 -14.53 -15.79 49.05
C LEU A 131 -14.20 -17.17 49.66
N TRP A 132 -13.93 -17.26 50.97
CA TRP A 132 -13.41 -18.50 51.60
C TRP A 132 -14.26 -19.10 52.74
N ASP A 133 -15.41 -18.50 53.08
CA ASP A 133 -16.29 -19.03 54.15
C ASP A 133 -17.50 -19.83 53.62
N HIS A 134 -17.51 -20.22 52.34
CA HIS A 134 -18.53 -21.11 51.78
C HIS A 134 -18.09 -22.59 51.78
N PRO A 135 -18.76 -23.48 52.55
CA PRO A 135 -18.37 -24.90 52.65
C PRO A 135 -18.52 -25.68 51.33
N GLY A 136 -19.27 -25.18 50.34
CA GLY A 136 -19.33 -25.79 49.01
C GLY A 136 -18.03 -25.69 48.22
N VAL A 137 -17.24 -24.63 48.42
CA VAL A 137 -16.00 -24.38 47.64
C VAL A 137 -14.89 -25.33 48.09
N THR A 138 -14.78 -25.60 49.39
CA THR A 138 -13.80 -26.53 49.95
C THR A 138 -14.09 -27.98 49.59
N VAL A 139 -15.37 -28.40 49.61
CA VAL A 139 -15.80 -29.73 49.15
C VAL A 139 -15.52 -29.92 47.66
N PHE A 140 -15.80 -28.90 46.83
CA PHE A 140 -15.53 -28.96 45.38
C PHE A 140 -14.03 -29.11 45.08
N LEU A 141 -13.16 -28.33 45.74
CA LEU A 141 -11.71 -28.43 45.55
C LEU A 141 -11.15 -29.81 45.95
N ALA A 142 -11.64 -30.37 47.05
CA ALA A 142 -11.22 -31.69 47.52
C ALA A 142 -11.62 -32.81 46.54
N LEU A 143 -12.81 -32.74 45.95
CA LEU A 143 -13.31 -33.68 44.96
C LEU A 143 -12.50 -33.65 43.65
N VAL A 144 -12.13 -32.44 43.19
CA VAL A 144 -11.28 -32.25 42.01
C VAL A 144 -9.87 -32.83 42.25
N LEU A 145 -9.27 -32.61 43.43
CA LEU A 145 -7.96 -33.16 43.76
C LEU A 145 -7.96 -34.69 43.87
N LEU A 146 -9.03 -35.29 44.41
CA LEU A 146 -9.21 -36.74 44.45
C LEU A 146 -9.32 -37.35 43.04
N LEU A 147 -10.07 -36.71 42.14
CA LEU A 147 -10.18 -37.13 40.73
C LEU A 147 -8.83 -37.08 40.01
N ILE A 148 -8.05 -36.02 40.19
CA ILE A 148 -6.70 -35.89 39.61
C ILE A 148 -5.77 -36.99 40.16
N SER A 149 -5.80 -37.25 41.47
CA SER A 149 -4.98 -38.29 42.11
C SER A 149 -5.31 -39.71 41.62
N ALA A 150 -6.60 -40.02 41.42
CA ALA A 150 -7.05 -41.30 40.88
C ALA A 150 -6.69 -41.50 39.39
N MET A 151 -6.50 -40.41 38.63
CA MET A 151 -6.15 -40.46 37.21
C MET A 151 -4.65 -40.69 36.99
N VAL A 152 -3.79 -40.12 37.84
CA VAL A 152 -2.32 -40.28 37.76
C VAL A 152 -1.87 -41.70 38.16
N SER A 153 -2.57 -42.35 39.09
CA SER A 153 -2.21 -43.69 39.59
C SER A 153 -2.47 -44.85 38.61
N ARG A 154 -2.99 -44.58 37.40
CA ARG A 154 -3.26 -45.60 36.36
C ARG A 154 -2.23 -45.70 35.23
N PHE A 155 -1.19 -44.87 35.21
CA PHE A 155 -0.23 -44.79 34.09
C PHE A 155 1.26 -44.87 34.52
N VAL A 156 1.64 -45.95 35.22
CA VAL A 156 3.06 -46.30 35.45
C VAL A 156 3.29 -47.81 35.24
N PRO A 157 3.96 -48.25 34.15
CA PRO A 157 4.42 -49.62 33.99
C PRO A 157 5.78 -49.87 34.68
N PRO A 158 6.14 -51.13 35.02
CA PRO A 158 7.38 -51.46 35.72
C PRO A 158 8.61 -51.47 34.80
N VAL A 159 9.78 -51.16 35.37
CA VAL A 159 11.07 -51.05 34.68
C VAL A 159 11.93 -52.31 34.86
N PRO A 160 12.50 -52.91 33.79
CA PRO A 160 13.50 -53.98 33.89
C PRO A 160 14.95 -53.42 34.01
N PRO A 161 15.89 -54.17 34.61
CA PRO A 161 17.28 -53.74 34.77
C PRO A 161 18.08 -53.88 33.46
N GLY A 162 18.98 -52.94 33.19
CA GLY A 162 19.88 -52.98 32.03
C GLY A 162 21.26 -53.58 32.36
N PRO A 163 22.04 -53.98 31.34
CA PRO A 163 23.47 -54.23 31.46
C PRO A 163 24.32 -53.19 30.70
N SER A 164 25.56 -53.05 31.16
CA SER A 164 26.63 -52.33 30.46
C SER A 164 27.23 -53.15 29.31
N GLU A 165 28.11 -52.50 28.55
CA GLU A 165 29.19 -53.02 27.69
C GLU A 165 28.99 -53.06 26.16
N LEU A 166 29.96 -52.40 25.52
CA LEU A 166 30.71 -52.81 24.31
C LEU A 166 29.99 -52.99 22.95
N SER A 167 30.38 -52.06 22.06
CA SER A 167 30.93 -52.33 20.73
C SER A 167 30.03 -52.28 19.48
N ALA A 168 30.68 -51.77 18.42
CA ALA A 168 30.46 -51.88 16.98
C ALA A 168 29.64 -53.10 16.46
N ALA A 169 28.99 -53.07 15.29
CA ALA A 169 28.75 -52.03 14.27
C ALA A 169 27.78 -52.58 13.20
N ALA A 170 27.63 -51.85 12.08
CA ALA A 170 27.11 -52.26 10.77
C ALA A 170 25.58 -52.27 10.56
N ALA A 171 25.21 -51.80 9.36
CA ALA A 171 23.89 -51.81 8.73
C ALA A 171 23.75 -53.10 7.86
N PRO A 172 22.79 -53.25 6.91
CA PRO A 172 21.62 -52.43 6.57
C PRO A 172 20.32 -53.26 6.29
N SER A 173 19.29 -52.56 5.80
CA SER A 173 18.46 -52.96 4.63
C SER A 173 17.06 -53.59 4.82
N SER A 174 16.13 -52.98 4.07
CA SER A 174 15.04 -53.57 3.24
C SER A 174 13.87 -54.36 3.86
N ALA A 175 12.71 -53.71 3.82
CA ALA A 175 11.59 -54.02 2.89
C ALA A 175 10.44 -54.94 3.33
N GLU A 176 9.21 -54.46 3.01
CA GLU A 176 8.06 -55.20 2.45
C GLU A 176 7.36 -56.27 3.35
N GLU A 177 6.06 -56.60 3.24
CA GLU A 177 4.98 -56.09 2.37
C GLU A 177 3.57 -56.40 2.94
N SER A 178 2.58 -55.57 2.57
CA SER A 178 1.22 -55.96 2.12
C SER A 178 0.12 -56.56 3.04
N SER A 179 -1.13 -56.21 2.65
CA SER A 179 -2.43 -56.92 2.79
C SER A 179 -3.16 -56.93 4.16
N HIS A 180 -4.37 -56.36 4.35
CA HIS A 180 -5.71 -56.60 3.73
C HIS A 180 -6.31 -58.01 4.02
N PRO A 181 -7.66 -58.22 4.08
CA PRO A 181 -8.81 -57.32 3.81
C PRO A 181 -10.09 -57.47 4.72
N SER A 182 -11.17 -56.73 4.35
CA SER A 182 -12.59 -57.16 4.25
C SER A 182 -13.62 -57.20 5.42
N THR A 183 -14.63 -56.30 5.30
CA THR A 183 -16.14 -56.51 5.36
C THR A 183 -16.81 -57.02 6.66
N SER A 184 -18.01 -56.59 7.12
CA SER A 184 -19.31 -56.47 6.43
C SER A 184 -20.48 -55.98 7.36
N SER A 185 -21.48 -55.24 6.82
CA SER A 185 -22.97 -55.24 7.12
C SER A 185 -23.57 -55.16 8.56
N ALA A 186 -24.83 -54.74 8.83
CA ALA A 186 -25.84 -53.86 8.19
C ALA A 186 -27.14 -53.72 9.05
N SER A 187 -27.83 -52.54 8.98
CA SER A 187 -29.29 -52.26 9.02
C SER A 187 -30.29 -52.70 10.14
N ALA A 188 -31.20 -51.78 10.55
CA ALA A 188 -32.70 -51.85 10.44
C ALA A 188 -33.63 -51.50 11.66
N THR A 189 -34.43 -50.41 11.49
CA THR A 189 -35.90 -50.19 11.79
C THR A 189 -36.61 -50.21 13.18
N GLY A 190 -37.22 -49.06 13.54
CA GLY A 190 -38.65 -48.83 13.99
C GLY A 190 -39.10 -49.17 15.43
N PRO A 191 -40.33 -48.77 15.92
CA PRO A 191 -41.40 -47.91 15.36
C PRO A 191 -41.98 -46.81 16.36
N ALA A 192 -43.21 -46.30 16.15
CA ALA A 192 -43.80 -45.06 16.74
C ALA A 192 -45.00 -45.24 17.73
N ILE A 193 -45.59 -44.14 18.31
CA ILE A 193 -47.04 -43.92 18.63
C ILE A 193 -47.42 -42.54 19.31
N SER A 194 -48.31 -41.79 18.65
CA SER A 194 -49.49 -40.94 19.06
C SER A 194 -49.66 -40.13 20.38
N LYS A 195 -50.02 -38.82 20.29
CA LYS A 195 -51.33 -38.16 20.66
C LYS A 195 -51.28 -36.60 20.88
N THR A 196 -52.44 -35.92 20.72
CA THR A 196 -52.74 -34.45 20.80
C THR A 196 -54.21 -34.25 21.31
N PRO A 197 -54.83 -33.05 21.31
CA PRO A 197 -54.61 -31.76 22.02
C PRO A 197 -55.83 -31.46 22.97
N PRO A 198 -56.60 -30.34 22.99
CA PRO A 198 -56.35 -28.86 23.02
C PRO A 198 -57.07 -28.10 24.20
N ASP A 199 -56.92 -26.76 24.32
CA ASP A 199 -57.95 -25.79 24.82
C ASP A 199 -57.43 -24.31 24.71
N MET A 200 -58.21 -23.21 24.64
CA MET A 200 -59.43 -22.86 23.87
C MET A 200 -59.80 -21.34 24.04
N THR A 201 -60.52 -20.74 23.06
CA THR A 201 -61.22 -19.41 23.08
C THR A 201 -60.38 -18.10 23.18
N GLY A 202 -60.79 -16.94 22.62
CA GLY A 202 -61.91 -16.60 21.72
C GLY A 202 -62.19 -15.08 21.58
N GLY A 203 -62.94 -14.66 20.55
CA GLY A 203 -63.50 -13.29 20.33
C GLY A 203 -62.61 -12.32 19.52
N GLN A 204 -62.91 -11.86 18.29
CA GLN A 204 -64.05 -11.14 17.66
C GLN A 204 -64.18 -9.62 17.89
N ALA A 205 -64.32 -8.91 16.75
CA ALA A 205 -65.00 -7.63 16.50
C ALA A 205 -64.30 -6.26 16.78
N ALA A 206 -64.48 -5.36 15.80
CA ALA A 206 -64.32 -3.89 15.84
C ALA A 206 -65.75 -3.25 15.74
N PRO A 207 -65.97 -1.92 15.55
CA PRO A 207 -65.16 -0.69 15.74
C PRO A 207 -65.82 0.15 16.89
N PRO A 208 -65.99 1.50 16.94
CA PRO A 208 -65.48 2.66 16.17
C PRO A 208 -64.94 3.83 17.05
N ALA A 209 -64.93 5.06 16.51
CA ALA A 209 -64.55 6.33 17.14
C ALA A 209 -65.77 7.17 17.62
N VAL A 210 -65.56 8.26 18.39
CA VAL A 210 -66.43 9.48 18.39
C VAL A 210 -65.80 10.73 19.11
N ALA A 211 -65.72 11.83 18.34
CA ALA A 211 -65.97 13.28 18.59
C ALA A 211 -65.40 14.17 19.75
N GLY A 212 -65.11 15.43 19.37
CA GLY A 212 -65.36 16.67 20.13
C GLY A 212 -64.15 17.60 20.32
N GLY A 213 -64.13 18.89 19.92
CA GLY A 213 -65.09 19.75 19.18
C GLY A 213 -64.60 21.22 19.08
N ASP A 214 -65.16 22.00 18.14
CA ASP A 214 -65.24 23.49 17.99
C ASP A 214 -63.97 24.39 18.17
N SER A 215 -63.76 25.49 17.42
CA SER A 215 -64.71 26.44 16.82
C SER A 215 -64.13 27.22 15.61
N LEU A 216 -64.99 27.90 14.84
CA LEU A 216 -64.67 28.71 13.64
C LEU A 216 -64.53 30.21 13.92
N GLY A 217 -63.71 30.91 13.11
CA GLY A 217 -63.69 32.38 13.05
C GLY A 217 -63.04 32.93 11.76
N LYS A 218 -63.83 33.24 10.73
CA LYS A 218 -63.41 33.98 9.52
C LYS A 218 -63.47 35.50 9.79
N THR A 219 -62.62 36.31 9.14
CA THR A 219 -63.03 37.25 8.05
C THR A 219 -61.89 38.11 7.48
N GLN A 220 -62.09 38.49 6.21
CA GLN A 220 -61.34 39.39 5.33
C GLN A 220 -61.17 40.84 5.85
N GLY A 221 -60.31 41.65 5.19
CA GLY A 221 -60.52 43.11 5.15
C GLY A 221 -59.29 43.99 4.83
N ALA A 222 -59.19 44.48 3.59
CA ALA A 222 -58.10 45.31 3.06
C ALA A 222 -58.04 46.79 3.52
N SER A 223 -56.96 47.49 3.13
CA SER A 223 -56.96 48.87 2.55
C SER A 223 -56.37 50.09 3.33
N VAL A 224 -55.20 50.57 2.86
CA VAL A 224 -54.84 51.99 2.52
C VAL A 224 -54.57 53.07 3.62
N ASN A 225 -53.27 53.42 3.79
CA ASN A 225 -52.63 54.79 3.85
C ASN A 225 -53.09 55.86 4.90
N PRO A 226 -52.40 57.04 5.10
CA PRO A 226 -51.20 57.61 4.43
C PRO A 226 -50.08 58.29 5.29
N ALA A 227 -48.88 58.38 4.70
CA ALA A 227 -47.94 59.53 4.56
C ALA A 227 -47.66 60.62 5.65
N ALA A 228 -46.37 60.67 6.08
CA ALA A 228 -45.36 61.72 5.78
C ALA A 228 -45.08 62.98 6.68
N GLN A 229 -43.84 63.49 6.49
CA GLN A 229 -43.20 64.78 6.87
C GLN A 229 -42.62 64.91 8.31
N GLY A 230 -41.39 65.44 8.54
CA GLY A 230 -40.28 65.77 7.61
C GLY A 230 -39.14 66.61 8.23
N MET A 231 -37.88 66.29 7.86
CA MET A 231 -36.63 67.12 7.81
C MET A 231 -36.15 67.97 9.01
N VAL A 232 -34.86 67.86 9.39
CA VAL A 232 -33.79 68.89 9.17
C VAL A 232 -32.36 68.28 9.39
N ARG A 233 -31.40 68.84 8.65
CA ARG A 233 -29.99 68.51 8.31
C ARG A 233 -28.89 68.34 9.39
N GLU A 234 -28.01 67.34 9.17
CA GLU A 234 -26.53 67.38 8.93
C GLU A 234 -25.54 68.10 9.91
N PRO A 235 -24.25 67.66 10.05
CA PRO A 235 -23.30 67.47 8.92
C PRO A 235 -22.31 66.26 8.91
N SER A 236 -22.10 65.76 7.69
CA SER A 236 -20.81 65.40 7.03
C SER A 236 -19.88 64.27 7.54
N ALA A 237 -19.66 63.28 6.67
CA ALA A 237 -18.51 62.36 6.65
C ALA A 237 -18.00 62.17 5.19
N PRO A 238 -16.69 61.94 4.93
CA PRO A 238 -16.15 61.62 3.60
C PRO A 238 -16.33 60.11 3.30
N SER A 239 -17.00 59.68 2.22
CA SER A 239 -16.65 59.78 0.78
C SER A 239 -15.72 58.65 0.29
N TYR A 240 -16.33 57.52 -0.12
CA TYR A 240 -15.71 56.49 -0.98
C TYR A 240 -16.01 56.78 -2.46
N PRO A 241 -15.04 56.68 -3.39
CA PRO A 241 -15.29 56.88 -4.82
C PRO A 241 -15.74 55.60 -5.55
N ALA A 242 -16.92 55.69 -6.17
CA ALA A 242 -17.39 55.06 -7.40
C ALA A 242 -16.97 53.60 -7.76
N LEU A 243 -17.97 52.71 -7.75
CA LEU A 243 -17.99 51.49 -8.55
C LEU A 243 -17.93 51.81 -10.05
N SER A 244 -16.88 51.35 -10.73
CA SER A 244 -16.77 51.37 -12.19
C SER A 244 -17.40 50.10 -12.77
N ILE A 245 -18.36 50.27 -13.69
CA ILE A 245 -18.95 49.16 -14.45
C ILE A 245 -17.95 48.71 -15.53
N GLY A 246 -17.67 47.40 -15.61
CA GLY A 246 -17.25 46.76 -16.85
C GLY A 246 -15.90 46.04 -16.86
N ALA A 247 -15.91 44.78 -16.45
CA ALA A 247 -15.15 43.73 -17.13
C ALA A 247 -15.96 42.43 -17.05
N ARG A 248 -16.24 41.79 -18.19
CA ARG A 248 -16.82 40.45 -18.19
C ARG A 248 -15.77 39.48 -17.67
N SER A 249 -16.15 38.58 -16.77
CA SER A 249 -15.37 37.37 -16.51
C SER A 249 -15.21 36.62 -17.83
N THR A 250 -14.00 36.58 -18.37
CA THR A 250 -13.67 35.67 -19.46
C THR A 250 -13.75 34.24 -18.94
N PRO A 251 -14.25 33.27 -19.72
CA PRO A 251 -14.14 31.85 -19.34
C PRO A 251 -12.66 31.51 -19.12
N SER A 252 -12.38 30.68 -18.11
CA SER A 252 -11.03 30.17 -17.83
C SER A 252 -10.42 29.55 -19.08
N SER A 253 -9.22 29.98 -19.45
CA SER A 253 -8.51 29.45 -20.61
C SER A 253 -8.18 27.96 -20.41
N PRO A 254 -8.09 27.14 -21.48
CA PRO A 254 -7.84 25.70 -21.37
C PRO A 254 -6.51 25.31 -20.67
N VAL A 255 -5.62 26.28 -20.45
CA VAL A 255 -4.30 26.14 -19.79
C VAL A 255 -4.42 25.85 -18.27
N ASP A 256 -5.59 26.10 -17.66
CA ASP A 256 -5.77 25.97 -16.20
C ASP A 256 -6.23 24.57 -15.73
N ALA A 257 -6.84 23.76 -16.60
CA ALA A 257 -7.36 22.43 -16.22
C ALA A 257 -6.21 21.43 -15.94
N PRO A 258 -6.12 20.78 -14.76
CA PRO A 258 -4.92 20.03 -14.35
C PRO A 258 -4.55 18.88 -15.28
N LEU A 259 -3.26 18.74 -15.60
CA LEU A 259 -2.73 17.58 -16.32
C LEU A 259 -2.53 16.39 -15.36
N ARG A 260 -2.99 15.20 -15.76
CA ARG A 260 -2.66 13.94 -15.08
C ARG A 260 -1.24 13.50 -15.46
N PRO A 261 -0.36 13.06 -14.54
CA PRO A 261 1.06 12.85 -14.88
C PRO A 261 1.30 11.63 -15.78
N GLY A 262 2.15 11.80 -16.79
CA GLY A 262 2.57 10.76 -17.75
C GLY A 262 2.05 10.95 -19.19
N LEU A 263 2.37 10.02 -20.07
CA LEU A 263 1.75 9.84 -21.39
C LEU A 263 0.87 8.58 -21.35
N LEU A 264 -0.20 8.54 -22.14
CA LEU A 264 -1.14 7.43 -22.19
C LEU A 264 -1.17 6.80 -23.57
N GLY A 265 -1.26 5.47 -23.66
CA GLY A 265 -1.14 4.76 -24.92
C GLY A 265 -1.68 3.35 -24.93
N ARG A 266 -1.48 2.66 -26.05
CA ARG A 266 -1.86 1.25 -26.25
C ARG A 266 -0.71 0.49 -26.90
N VAL A 267 -0.71 -0.83 -26.72
CA VAL A 267 0.28 -1.75 -27.30
C VAL A 267 -0.39 -2.62 -28.36
N THR A 268 0.28 -2.82 -29.49
CA THR A 268 -0.10 -3.82 -30.49
C THR A 268 1.05 -4.80 -30.73
N VAL A 269 0.75 -6.03 -31.15
CA VAL A 269 1.73 -7.05 -31.56
C VAL A 269 1.24 -7.71 -32.84
N GLY A 270 2.06 -7.71 -33.90
CA GLY A 270 1.66 -8.17 -35.24
C GLY A 270 0.52 -7.34 -35.85
N GLY A 271 0.35 -6.09 -35.39
CA GLY A 271 -0.79 -5.23 -35.74
C GLY A 271 -2.05 -5.46 -34.90
N GLU A 272 -2.08 -6.46 -34.00
CA GLU A 272 -3.22 -6.71 -33.11
C GLU A 272 -3.11 -5.92 -31.80
N ASP A 273 -4.14 -5.14 -31.44
CA ASP A 273 -4.21 -4.42 -30.17
C ASP A 273 -4.34 -5.39 -28.98
N LEU A 274 -3.43 -5.27 -28.00
CA LEU A 274 -3.38 -6.11 -26.80
C LEU A 274 -4.55 -5.86 -25.84
N GLY A 275 -5.37 -4.84 -26.07
CA GLY A 275 -6.45 -4.41 -25.18
C GLY A 275 -5.96 -3.71 -23.91
N VAL A 276 -4.65 -3.46 -23.78
CA VAL A 276 -4.04 -2.89 -22.58
C VAL A 276 -3.73 -1.41 -22.78
N ILE A 277 -4.17 -0.58 -21.83
CA ILE A 277 -3.78 0.83 -21.74
C ILE A 277 -2.46 0.92 -20.96
N VAL A 278 -1.46 1.58 -21.56
CA VAL A 278 -0.15 1.82 -20.95
C VAL A 278 -0.05 3.28 -20.52
N ARG A 279 0.38 3.50 -19.28
CA ARG A 279 0.79 4.80 -18.77
C ARG A 279 2.32 4.83 -18.67
N TYR A 280 2.95 5.73 -19.42
CA TYR A 280 4.39 5.96 -19.42
C TYR A 280 4.72 7.22 -18.62
N LEU A 281 5.68 7.17 -17.70
CA LEU A 281 6.18 8.37 -17.03
C LEU A 281 7.46 8.85 -17.75
N PRO A 282 7.49 10.09 -18.30
CA PRO A 282 8.69 10.63 -18.93
C PRO A 282 9.90 10.57 -18.01
N GLY A 283 10.95 9.88 -18.45
CA GLY A 283 12.12 9.59 -17.64
C GLY A 283 12.30 8.11 -17.28
N ASP A 284 11.26 7.28 -17.36
CA ASP A 284 11.37 5.84 -17.17
C ASP A 284 11.85 5.13 -18.43
N ALA A 285 12.34 3.89 -18.28
CA ALA A 285 12.71 3.02 -19.39
C ALA A 285 11.60 1.99 -19.65
N VAL A 286 11.18 1.86 -20.92
CA VAL A 286 10.37 0.73 -21.41
C VAL A 286 11.34 -0.33 -21.90
N ALA A 287 11.34 -1.53 -21.31
CA ALA A 287 12.20 -2.62 -21.74
C ALA A 287 11.46 -3.61 -22.65
N GLU A 288 12.17 -4.17 -23.63
CA GLU A 288 11.61 -5.17 -24.55
C GLU A 288 11.05 -6.40 -23.80
N ALA A 289 11.74 -6.82 -22.73
CA ALA A 289 11.34 -7.93 -21.88
C ALA A 289 10.03 -7.69 -21.10
N ASP A 290 9.58 -6.44 -20.94
CA ASP A 290 8.27 -6.13 -20.36
C ASP A 290 7.17 -6.38 -21.39
N LEU A 291 7.41 -5.99 -22.64
CA LEU A 291 6.50 -6.20 -23.76
C LEU A 291 6.43 -7.67 -24.20
N ASP A 292 7.53 -8.43 -24.12
CA ASP A 292 7.51 -9.88 -24.34
C ASP A 292 6.74 -10.62 -23.26
N ARG A 293 6.86 -10.20 -22.00
CA ARG A 293 6.05 -10.77 -20.90
C ARG A 293 4.56 -10.55 -21.14
N LEU A 294 4.15 -9.38 -21.64
CA LEU A 294 2.77 -9.13 -22.06
C LEU A 294 2.33 -9.99 -23.23
N ALA A 295 3.08 -10.00 -24.33
CA ALA A 295 2.74 -10.77 -25.52
C ALA A 295 2.56 -12.26 -25.17
N THR A 296 3.43 -12.78 -24.31
CA THR A 296 3.35 -14.14 -23.75
C THR A 296 2.12 -14.31 -22.85
N GLN A 297 1.86 -13.38 -21.93
CA GLN A 297 0.72 -13.41 -21.01
C GLN A 297 -0.64 -13.41 -21.74
N TYR A 298 -0.75 -12.70 -22.86
CA TYR A 298 -1.95 -12.63 -23.68
C TYR A 298 -1.98 -13.66 -24.83
N GLY A 299 -0.94 -14.51 -24.94
CA GLY A 299 -0.89 -15.63 -25.89
C GLY A 299 -0.75 -15.21 -27.37
N LEU A 300 -0.20 -14.03 -27.64
CA LEU A 300 0.04 -13.57 -29.01
C LEU A 300 1.30 -14.20 -29.60
N GLN A 301 1.29 -14.42 -30.92
CA GLN A 301 2.46 -14.90 -31.65
C GLN A 301 3.55 -13.81 -31.68
N PRO A 302 4.84 -14.17 -31.71
CA PRO A 302 5.92 -13.21 -31.93
C PRO A 302 5.71 -12.44 -33.24
N GLY A 303 5.78 -11.12 -33.17
CA GLY A 303 5.52 -10.23 -34.31
C GLY A 303 6.13 -8.85 -34.11
N GLU A 304 5.85 -7.92 -35.04
CA GLU A 304 6.20 -6.51 -34.87
C GLU A 304 5.37 -5.91 -33.73
N LYS A 305 6.06 -5.52 -32.66
CA LYS A 305 5.45 -4.86 -31.50
C LYS A 305 5.34 -3.36 -31.83
N THR A 306 4.25 -2.70 -31.45
CA THR A 306 4.13 -1.24 -31.49
C THR A 306 3.57 -0.70 -30.17
N VAL A 307 4.17 0.35 -29.61
CA VAL A 307 3.63 1.11 -28.47
C VAL A 307 3.44 2.56 -28.90
N ARG A 308 2.20 3.07 -28.86
CA ARG A 308 1.87 4.46 -29.22
C ARG A 308 1.39 5.22 -27.99
N LEU A 309 2.16 6.22 -27.57
CA LEU A 309 1.95 7.06 -26.39
C LEU A 309 1.56 8.49 -26.82
N ILE A 310 0.56 9.06 -26.15
CA ILE A 310 0.01 10.39 -26.43
C ILE A 310 -0.12 11.18 -25.12
N GLY A 311 0.16 12.47 -25.15
CA GLY A 311 -0.01 13.37 -24.01
C GLY A 311 0.07 14.84 -24.40
N VAL A 312 0.33 15.67 -23.40
CA VAL A 312 0.44 17.12 -23.48
C VAL A 312 1.69 17.58 -22.73
N ILE A 313 2.47 18.44 -23.38
CA ILE A 313 3.49 19.28 -22.77
C ILE A 313 2.85 20.64 -22.52
N ARG A 314 2.58 20.98 -21.26
CA ARG A 314 2.07 22.29 -20.87
C ARG A 314 3.20 23.23 -20.50
N VAL A 315 3.20 24.40 -21.12
CA VAL A 315 4.12 25.50 -20.83
C VAL A 315 3.40 26.56 -20.01
N LYS A 316 3.79 26.70 -18.74
CA LYS A 316 3.31 27.72 -17.79
C LYS A 316 4.34 28.84 -17.71
N THR A 317 4.19 29.87 -18.56
CA THR A 317 4.94 31.12 -18.45
C THR A 317 4.07 32.31 -18.85
N GLU A 318 4.32 33.47 -18.26
CA GLU A 318 3.71 34.74 -18.68
C GLU A 318 4.43 35.35 -19.91
N ALA A 319 5.62 34.83 -20.27
CA ALA A 319 6.41 35.34 -21.38
C ALA A 319 5.91 34.81 -22.74
N THR A 320 5.47 35.72 -23.61
CA THR A 320 5.03 35.41 -24.98
C THR A 320 6.13 34.88 -25.91
N SER A 321 7.40 34.93 -25.49
CA SER A 321 8.55 34.38 -26.24
C SER A 321 8.61 32.85 -26.26
N GLY A 322 7.80 32.17 -25.44
CA GLY A 322 7.85 30.72 -25.25
C GLY A 322 9.02 30.26 -24.37
N VAL A 323 8.97 28.99 -23.98
CA VAL A 323 9.97 28.30 -23.16
C VAL A 323 10.74 27.30 -24.03
N PRO A 324 12.09 27.28 -23.97
CA PRO A 324 12.88 26.21 -24.57
C PRO A 324 12.66 24.89 -23.81
N VAL A 325 12.00 23.95 -24.47
CA VAL A 325 11.76 22.59 -23.99
C VAL A 325 12.78 21.65 -24.63
N HIS A 326 13.48 20.89 -23.81
CA HIS A 326 14.35 19.81 -24.22
C HIS A 326 13.59 18.48 -24.28
N LEU A 327 13.83 17.71 -25.34
CA LEU A 327 13.40 16.33 -25.47
C LEU A 327 14.65 15.46 -25.55
N GLN A 328 14.82 14.55 -24.61
CA GLN A 328 15.89 13.56 -24.66
C GLN A 328 15.29 12.19 -24.96
N VAL A 329 15.76 11.57 -26.04
CA VAL A 329 15.46 10.18 -26.40
C VAL A 329 16.70 9.34 -26.12
N THR A 330 16.53 8.17 -25.53
CA THR A 330 17.61 7.24 -25.19
C THR A 330 17.17 5.82 -25.51
N TRP A 331 18.04 5.02 -26.13
CA TRP A 331 17.75 3.64 -26.52
C TRP A 331 18.98 2.74 -26.40
N GLU A 332 18.78 1.45 -26.14
CA GLU A 332 19.86 0.45 -26.08
C GLU A 332 19.62 -0.65 -27.12
N GLY A 333 20.37 -0.68 -28.23
CA GLY A 333 20.25 -1.78 -29.20
C GLY A 333 20.69 -1.43 -30.61
N ALA A 334 20.28 -2.25 -31.58
CA ALA A 334 20.83 -2.26 -32.94
C ALA A 334 20.29 -1.16 -33.88
N SER A 335 19.07 -0.66 -33.65
CA SER A 335 18.48 0.43 -34.44
C SER A 335 17.48 1.23 -33.61
N TRP A 336 17.30 2.50 -33.97
CA TRP A 336 16.24 3.38 -33.46
C TRP A 336 15.14 3.62 -34.50
N GLU A 337 15.22 3.07 -35.72
CA GLU A 337 14.44 3.51 -36.89
C GLU A 337 12.91 3.46 -36.75
N GLY A 338 12.37 2.69 -35.80
CA GLY A 338 10.95 2.67 -35.46
C GLY A 338 10.55 3.57 -34.27
N VAL A 339 11.47 4.37 -33.73
CA VAL A 339 11.18 5.46 -32.80
C VAL A 339 10.74 6.68 -33.58
N THR A 340 9.55 7.19 -33.27
CA THR A 340 9.06 8.49 -33.76
C THR A 340 8.60 9.34 -32.59
N VAL A 341 8.86 10.65 -32.68
CA VAL A 341 8.36 11.66 -31.74
C VAL A 341 7.80 12.82 -32.56
N SER A 342 6.62 13.31 -32.20
CA SER A 342 6.05 14.53 -32.76
C SER A 342 5.50 15.43 -31.67
N VAL A 343 5.55 16.74 -31.91
CA VAL A 343 4.91 17.76 -31.07
C VAL A 343 4.05 18.65 -31.96
N ASP A 344 2.79 18.85 -31.60
CA ASP A 344 1.76 19.51 -32.42
C ASP A 344 1.66 18.97 -33.85
N GLY A 345 1.74 17.64 -33.97
CA GLY A 345 1.72 16.93 -35.26
C GLY A 345 2.98 17.14 -36.13
N ARG A 346 3.98 17.92 -35.66
CA ARG A 346 5.26 18.07 -36.35
C ARG A 346 6.20 16.96 -35.92
N ALA A 347 6.49 16.04 -36.84
CA ALA A 347 7.50 15.01 -36.63
C ALA A 347 8.87 15.65 -36.37
N ILE A 348 9.55 15.20 -35.32
CA ILE A 348 10.86 15.71 -34.92
C ILE A 348 11.93 14.73 -35.42
N PRO A 349 12.80 15.13 -36.37
CA PRO A 349 13.66 14.19 -37.08
C PRO A 349 14.85 13.73 -36.23
N ILE A 350 14.93 12.42 -35.98
CA ILE A 350 16.13 11.76 -35.43
C ILE A 350 17.13 11.51 -36.60
N PRO A 351 18.41 11.92 -36.50
CA PRO A 351 19.37 11.79 -37.61
C PRO A 351 19.79 10.35 -37.91
N LYS A 352 19.69 9.96 -39.20
CA LYS A 352 20.07 8.64 -39.77
C LYS A 352 21.50 8.14 -39.50
N GLU A 353 22.37 9.01 -39.00
CA GLU A 353 23.80 8.74 -38.82
C GLU A 353 24.23 8.71 -37.33
N SER A 354 23.29 8.80 -36.38
CA SER A 354 23.60 8.77 -34.94
C SER A 354 24.10 7.39 -34.50
N GLN A 355 25.40 7.28 -34.16
CA GLN A 355 25.98 6.13 -33.46
C GLN A 355 25.81 6.21 -31.94
N GLU A 356 25.33 7.33 -31.41
CA GLU A 356 25.09 7.53 -29.99
C GLU A 356 23.72 6.97 -29.58
N THR A 357 23.66 6.29 -28.43
CA THR A 357 22.45 5.73 -27.80
C THR A 357 21.53 6.79 -27.18
N VAL A 358 21.85 8.07 -27.36
CA VAL A 358 21.12 9.23 -26.83
C VAL A 358 21.00 10.26 -27.94
N TRP A 359 19.81 10.83 -28.12
CA TRP A 359 19.56 11.94 -29.03
C TRP A 359 18.77 13.03 -28.33
N ASN A 360 19.15 14.30 -28.56
CA ASN A 360 18.62 15.45 -27.82
C ASN A 360 18.05 16.54 -28.75
N THR A 361 16.75 16.74 -28.61
CA THR A 361 15.91 17.85 -29.07
C THR A 361 15.97 19.13 -28.25
N SER A 362 15.93 20.32 -28.86
CA SER A 362 15.45 21.57 -28.24
C SER A 362 14.37 22.19 -29.14
N LEU A 363 13.22 22.54 -28.57
CA LEU A 363 12.15 23.28 -29.25
C LEU A 363 11.64 24.41 -28.37
N VAL A 364 11.32 25.58 -28.96
CA VAL A 364 10.69 26.68 -28.21
C VAL A 364 9.19 26.54 -28.35
N LEU A 365 8.50 26.30 -27.22
CA LEU A 365 7.05 26.17 -27.16
C LEU A 365 6.45 27.43 -26.53
N PRO A 366 5.43 28.08 -27.15
CA PRO A 366 4.73 29.21 -26.55
C PRO A 366 3.98 28.80 -25.26
N PRO A 367 3.41 29.74 -24.48
CA PRO A 367 2.54 29.40 -23.37
C PRO A 367 1.31 28.61 -23.84
N GLY A 368 0.97 27.53 -23.14
CA GLY A 368 -0.20 26.69 -23.45
C GLY A 368 0.08 25.19 -23.49
N ASP A 369 -0.86 24.45 -24.07
CA ASP A 369 -0.86 22.98 -24.15
C ASP A 369 -0.44 22.53 -25.55
N HIS A 370 0.67 21.78 -25.60
CA HIS A 370 1.23 21.23 -26.83
C HIS A 370 1.03 19.72 -26.85
N SER A 371 0.43 19.19 -27.89
CA SER A 371 0.24 17.75 -28.01
C SER A 371 1.60 17.08 -28.26
N VAL A 372 1.87 15.98 -27.56
CA VAL A 372 3.08 15.16 -27.78
C VAL A 372 2.65 13.73 -28.07
N GLU A 373 3.22 13.16 -29.13
CA GLU A 373 3.01 11.76 -29.51
C GLU A 373 4.36 11.09 -29.72
N CYS A 374 4.52 9.91 -29.15
CA CYS A 374 5.67 9.04 -29.38
C CYS A 374 5.18 7.65 -29.79
N SER A 375 5.63 7.14 -30.92
CA SER A 375 5.40 5.76 -31.34
C SER A 375 6.71 5.00 -31.40
N LEU A 376 6.66 3.76 -30.93
CA LEU A 376 7.77 2.83 -30.81
C LEU A 376 7.39 1.56 -31.57
N THR A 377 8.08 1.29 -32.67
CA THR A 377 7.87 0.11 -33.53
C THR A 377 9.22 -0.60 -33.71
N GLY A 378 9.26 -1.91 -33.95
CA GLY A 378 10.54 -2.54 -34.31
C GLY A 378 10.58 -4.04 -34.54
N GLN A 379 11.43 -4.41 -35.51
CA GLN A 379 12.01 -5.75 -35.75
C GLN A 379 13.41 -5.57 -36.39
N PRO A 380 14.53 -5.69 -35.64
CA PRO A 380 14.62 -5.82 -34.18
C PRO A 380 14.37 -4.49 -33.46
N TRP A 381 13.87 -4.54 -32.23
CA TRP A 381 13.73 -3.38 -31.34
C TRP A 381 15.07 -3.14 -30.59
N ALA A 382 15.32 -1.91 -30.16
CA ALA A 382 16.16 -1.65 -28.98
C ALA A 382 15.65 -2.37 -27.71
N LYS A 383 16.55 -2.99 -26.93
CA LYS A 383 16.25 -3.65 -25.65
C LYS A 383 15.59 -2.73 -24.62
N SER A 384 15.88 -1.43 -24.67
CA SER A 384 15.25 -0.42 -23.83
C SER A 384 15.08 0.91 -24.58
N PHE A 385 14.06 1.67 -24.18
CA PHE A 385 13.75 3.01 -24.68
C PHE A 385 13.34 3.95 -23.54
N LYS A 386 13.75 5.22 -23.60
CA LYS A 386 13.40 6.28 -22.65
C LYS A 386 13.21 7.62 -23.36
N LEU A 387 12.11 8.31 -23.06
CA LEU A 387 11.83 9.70 -23.44
C LEU A 387 11.76 10.57 -22.19
N ALA A 388 12.60 11.59 -22.09
CA ALA A 388 12.56 12.60 -21.05
C ALA A 388 12.26 13.99 -21.65
N VAL A 389 11.56 14.82 -20.87
CA VAL A 389 11.14 16.17 -21.25
C VAL A 389 11.49 17.14 -20.12
N SER A 390 12.10 18.28 -20.43
CA SER A 390 12.50 19.27 -19.41
C SER A 390 12.53 20.70 -19.96
N SER A 391 12.46 21.71 -19.10
CA SER A 391 12.67 23.11 -19.48
C SER A 391 14.14 23.52 -19.36
N LEU A 392 14.68 24.21 -20.36
CA LEU A 392 15.93 24.96 -20.22
C LEU A 392 15.63 26.21 -19.39
N ALA A 393 16.24 26.33 -18.21
CA ALA A 393 16.24 27.58 -17.47
C ALA A 393 16.95 28.66 -18.32
N ALA A 394 16.24 29.76 -18.62
CA ALA A 394 16.85 30.89 -19.32
C ALA A 394 17.95 31.48 -18.43
N GLN A 395 19.20 31.47 -18.90
CA GLN A 395 20.28 32.19 -18.22
C GLN A 395 19.97 33.70 -18.27
N PRO A 396 19.84 34.41 -17.14
CA PRO A 396 19.57 35.84 -17.15
C PRO A 396 20.76 36.58 -17.75
N ALA A 397 20.49 37.41 -18.76
CA ALA A 397 21.50 38.25 -19.39
C ALA A 397 21.88 39.43 -18.48
N GLY A 398 22.85 39.19 -17.59
CA GLY A 398 23.58 40.25 -16.87
C GLY A 398 22.84 40.91 -15.71
N GLY A 399 23.03 40.40 -14.49
CA GLY A 399 22.63 41.09 -13.26
C GLY A 399 22.74 40.21 -12.02
N ASN A 400 23.56 40.62 -11.04
CA ASN A 400 23.66 39.94 -9.76
C ASN A 400 22.42 40.27 -8.89
N VAL A 401 21.42 39.39 -8.90
CA VAL A 401 20.37 39.32 -7.89
C VAL A 401 20.18 37.84 -7.54
N ALA A 402 20.31 37.49 -6.26
CA ALA A 402 20.04 36.13 -5.80
C ALA A 402 18.52 35.88 -5.81
N PRO A 403 18.03 34.75 -6.35
CA PRO A 403 16.60 34.42 -6.32
C PRO A 403 16.17 34.08 -4.89
N THR A 404 15.08 34.67 -4.45
CA THR A 404 14.40 34.33 -3.19
C THR A 404 13.61 33.04 -3.34
N GLU A 405 13.80 32.08 -2.43
CA GLU A 405 13.10 30.79 -2.42
C GLU A 405 11.62 30.93 -2.00
N ASP A 406 10.74 31.40 -2.90
CA ASP A 406 9.31 31.10 -2.80
C ASP A 406 8.54 31.26 -4.14
N THR A 407 9.00 30.57 -5.20
CA THR A 407 8.18 30.20 -6.39
C THR A 407 9.03 29.43 -7.41
N SER A 408 8.64 28.17 -7.71
CA SER A 408 8.84 27.54 -9.03
C SER A 408 8.26 26.12 -9.06
N GLY A 409 6.99 26.01 -9.50
CA GLY A 409 6.61 24.82 -10.25
C GLY A 409 7.35 24.84 -11.58
N SER A 410 7.79 23.68 -12.09
CA SER A 410 8.44 23.59 -13.40
C SER A 410 7.61 24.32 -14.47
N LEU A 411 8.23 25.25 -15.20
CA LEU A 411 7.61 25.99 -16.31
C LEU A 411 7.07 25.04 -17.40
N VAL A 412 7.53 23.79 -17.42
CA VAL A 412 7.05 22.72 -18.30
C VAL A 412 6.50 21.57 -17.45
N GLN A 413 5.27 21.19 -17.70
CA GLN A 413 4.62 20.00 -17.13
C GLN A 413 4.31 19.01 -18.26
N VAL A 414 4.45 17.71 -18.01
CA VAL A 414 4.06 16.67 -18.98
C VAL A 414 3.02 15.74 -18.37
N GLY A 415 1.93 15.55 -19.09
CA GLY A 415 0.79 14.78 -18.63
C GLY A 415 -0.17 14.40 -19.76
N TYR A 416 -1.38 14.01 -19.41
CA TYR A 416 -2.48 13.80 -20.34
C TYR A 416 -3.77 14.44 -19.81
N THR A 417 -4.71 14.68 -20.72
CA THR A 417 -6.02 15.29 -20.44
C THR A 417 -7.14 14.25 -20.45
N GLU A 418 -8.32 14.61 -19.93
CA GLU A 418 -9.53 13.78 -20.03
C GLU A 418 -9.88 13.40 -21.48
N ALA A 419 -9.63 14.30 -22.44
CA ALA A 419 -9.85 14.01 -23.85
C ALA A 419 -8.96 12.87 -24.38
N ILE A 420 -7.69 12.83 -23.95
CA ILE A 420 -6.74 11.77 -24.32
C ILE A 420 -7.12 10.46 -23.61
N LEU A 421 -7.52 10.52 -22.33
CA LEU A 421 -8.02 9.36 -21.60
C LEU A 421 -9.25 8.76 -22.30
N ALA A 422 -10.25 9.58 -22.60
CA ALA A 422 -11.45 9.15 -23.33
C ALA A 422 -11.11 8.57 -24.72
N GLN A 423 -10.20 9.19 -25.47
CA GLN A 423 -9.75 8.70 -26.77
C GLN A 423 -9.11 7.31 -26.69
N VAL A 424 -8.24 7.07 -25.70
CA VAL A 424 -7.57 5.78 -25.50
C VAL A 424 -8.52 4.70 -24.95
N SER A 425 -9.55 5.10 -24.20
CA SER A 425 -10.59 4.23 -23.63
C SER A 425 -11.75 3.89 -24.57
N GLN A 426 -11.88 4.53 -25.74
CA GLN A 426 -12.94 4.23 -26.72
C GLN A 426 -12.76 2.86 -27.43
N LEU A 427 -11.57 2.27 -27.35
CA LEU A 427 -11.29 0.93 -27.89
C LEU A 427 -11.41 -0.12 -26.78
N PRO A 428 -12.09 -1.27 -27.01
CA PRO A 428 -12.33 -2.27 -25.98
C PRO A 428 -11.02 -2.72 -25.31
N THR A 429 -11.04 -2.75 -23.99
CA THR A 429 -9.89 -3.13 -23.16
C THR A 429 -9.98 -4.59 -22.73
N LEU A 430 -8.91 -5.35 -22.95
CA LEU A 430 -8.74 -6.71 -22.46
C LEU A 430 -8.15 -6.63 -21.05
N ALA A 431 -9.05 -6.71 -20.06
CA ALA A 431 -8.80 -6.70 -18.61
C ALA A 431 -8.21 -5.41 -18.00
N ARG A 432 -8.72 -5.06 -16.80
CA ARG A 432 -8.03 -4.18 -15.85
C ARG A 432 -6.90 -4.96 -15.16
N HIS A 433 -5.77 -5.17 -15.83
CA HIS A 433 -4.52 -5.42 -15.12
C HIS A 433 -3.36 -4.58 -15.66
N THR A 434 -2.78 -3.85 -14.72
CA THR A 434 -1.70 -2.88 -14.85
C THR A 434 -0.40 -3.45 -15.39
N LEU A 435 0.17 -2.80 -16.40
CA LEU A 435 1.60 -2.56 -16.42
C LEU A 435 1.90 -1.38 -15.50
N ASN A 436 2.89 -1.58 -14.63
CA ASN A 436 3.28 -0.69 -13.53
C ASN A 436 2.18 -0.55 -12.47
N SER A 437 2.57 -0.79 -11.21
CA SER A 437 1.72 -1.08 -10.05
C SER A 437 0.92 0.11 -9.49
N GLU A 438 0.31 0.93 -10.34
CA GLU A 438 -0.42 2.14 -9.96
C GLU A 438 -1.78 2.28 -10.67
N LEU A 439 -2.75 1.46 -10.27
CA LEU A 439 -4.17 1.86 -10.31
C LEU A 439 -4.65 2.48 -8.98
N ALA A 440 -3.75 2.57 -7.98
CA ALA A 440 -3.99 3.09 -6.63
C ALA A 440 -4.17 4.62 -6.54
N SER A 441 -4.51 5.30 -7.64
CA SER A 441 -4.81 6.74 -7.66
C SER A 441 -6.04 7.14 -8.49
N LEU A 442 -6.83 6.18 -9.00
CA LEU A 442 -8.18 6.51 -9.48
C LEU A 442 -9.12 6.66 -8.28
N SER A 443 -9.31 7.90 -7.82
CA SER A 443 -10.32 8.16 -6.80
C SER A 443 -11.72 7.98 -7.39
N SER A 444 -12.64 7.37 -6.64
CA SER A 444 -14.04 7.22 -7.08
C SER A 444 -14.79 8.54 -7.29
N ALA A 445 -14.20 9.68 -6.91
CA ALA A 445 -14.73 11.02 -7.18
C ALA A 445 -14.61 11.43 -8.66
N GLU A 446 -13.70 10.83 -9.44
CA GLU A 446 -13.52 11.17 -10.87
C GLU A 446 -14.62 10.59 -11.79
N LEU A 447 -15.52 9.75 -11.27
CA LEU A 447 -16.70 9.25 -11.98
C LEU A 447 -18.01 9.92 -11.58
N ALA A 448 -18.01 10.74 -10.52
CA ALA A 448 -19.24 11.31 -9.97
C ALA A 448 -18.99 12.60 -9.17
N PHE A 449 -18.96 13.74 -9.85
CA PHE A 449 -19.55 15.00 -9.38
C PHE A 449 -19.63 16.03 -10.53
N ALA A 450 -20.75 16.00 -11.26
CA ALA A 450 -21.25 17.18 -11.94
C ALA A 450 -22.22 17.89 -10.99
N SER A 451 -21.82 19.04 -10.44
CA SER A 451 -22.73 19.94 -9.72
C SER A 451 -23.07 21.12 -10.63
N PRO A 452 -24.34 21.34 -10.98
CA PRO A 452 -24.76 22.52 -11.73
C PRO A 452 -25.05 23.68 -10.77
N ASP A 453 -24.50 24.86 -11.04
CA ASP A 453 -24.97 26.09 -10.38
C ASP A 453 -24.86 27.30 -11.32
N GLU A 454 -25.86 27.46 -12.19
CA GLU A 454 -26.23 28.77 -12.73
C GLU A 454 -27.73 28.79 -13.10
N SER A 455 -28.52 29.63 -12.43
CA SER A 455 -29.97 29.77 -12.65
C SER A 455 -30.29 30.89 -13.65
N PRO A 456 -31.00 30.64 -14.77
CA PRO A 456 -31.49 31.70 -15.66
C PRO A 456 -32.93 32.11 -15.39
N GLY A 457 -33.19 33.43 -15.43
CA GLY A 457 -34.52 34.03 -15.47
C GLY A 457 -35.24 33.84 -16.83
N PRO A 458 -36.53 34.22 -16.93
CA PRO A 458 -37.49 33.49 -17.75
C PRO A 458 -37.71 34.01 -19.18
N SER A 459 -38.32 33.13 -19.99
CA SER A 459 -39.12 33.40 -21.23
C SER A 459 -38.41 33.20 -22.57
N ALA A 460 -38.35 31.95 -23.03
CA ALA A 460 -38.74 31.56 -24.41
C ALA A 460 -38.84 30.03 -24.55
N THR A 461 -40.06 29.48 -24.60
CA THR A 461 -40.38 28.19 -25.24
C THR A 461 -40.53 28.47 -26.75
N PRO A 462 -40.21 27.55 -27.71
CA PRO A 462 -40.26 26.10 -27.54
C PRO A 462 -39.15 25.27 -28.24
N SER A 463 -39.36 23.95 -28.22
CA SER A 463 -38.70 22.88 -28.98
C SER A 463 -37.41 22.32 -28.40
N ALA A 464 -37.53 21.09 -27.88
CA ALA A 464 -36.42 20.30 -27.37
C ALA A 464 -35.45 19.89 -28.49
N VAL A 465 -34.15 20.09 -28.24
CA VAL A 465 -33.07 19.36 -28.91
C VAL A 465 -32.20 18.76 -27.80
N SER A 466 -32.40 17.47 -27.52
CA SER A 466 -31.59 16.74 -26.55
C SER A 466 -30.15 16.67 -27.05
N GLY A 467 -29.21 17.15 -26.23
CA GLY A 467 -27.79 17.28 -26.57
C GLY A 467 -26.83 16.73 -25.51
N SER A 468 -27.31 15.90 -24.59
CA SER A 468 -26.46 15.07 -23.74
C SER A 468 -26.24 13.72 -24.41
N THR A 469 -25.00 13.37 -24.78
CA THR A 469 -24.68 12.00 -25.18
C THR A 469 -24.95 11.09 -23.98
N PRO A 470 -25.88 10.12 -24.06
CA PRO A 470 -26.20 9.26 -22.93
C PRO A 470 -25.00 8.36 -22.56
N PRO A 471 -24.91 7.85 -21.31
CA PRO A 471 -24.16 6.62 -21.09
C PRO A 471 -24.69 5.57 -22.06
N ALA A 472 -23.81 4.77 -22.68
CA ALA A 472 -24.21 3.76 -23.66
C ALA A 472 -25.32 2.89 -23.08
N GLN A 473 -26.54 3.06 -23.59
CA GLN A 473 -27.73 2.49 -22.99
C GLN A 473 -27.67 0.98 -23.19
N ARG A 474 -27.43 0.24 -22.10
CA ARG A 474 -27.37 -1.22 -22.13
C ARG A 474 -28.67 -1.74 -22.73
N VAL A 475 -28.55 -2.67 -23.65
CA VAL A 475 -29.71 -3.22 -24.35
C VAL A 475 -30.31 -4.38 -23.54
N PRO A 476 -31.64 -4.60 -23.61
CA PRO A 476 -32.25 -5.76 -22.98
C PRO A 476 -31.59 -7.07 -23.43
N VAL A 477 -31.53 -8.05 -22.53
CA VAL A 477 -31.07 -9.41 -22.87
C VAL A 477 -31.95 -9.97 -24.01
N PRO A 478 -31.37 -10.51 -25.10
CA PRO A 478 -32.14 -11.11 -26.19
C PRO A 478 -33.07 -12.23 -25.72
N SER A 479 -34.13 -12.53 -26.48
CA SER A 479 -34.97 -13.67 -26.17
C SER A 479 -34.17 -14.97 -26.29
N ALA A 480 -34.48 -15.97 -25.45
CA ALA A 480 -33.79 -17.26 -25.49
C ALA A 480 -33.93 -17.99 -26.85
N GLN A 481 -34.95 -17.65 -27.65
CA GLN A 481 -35.09 -18.14 -29.02
C GLN A 481 -34.12 -17.46 -29.98
N ASP A 482 -34.00 -16.13 -29.90
CA ASP A 482 -33.11 -15.34 -30.77
C ASP A 482 -31.64 -15.57 -30.43
N GLU A 483 -31.30 -15.65 -29.13
CA GLU A 483 -29.98 -16.09 -28.66
C GLU A 483 -29.62 -17.44 -29.29
N LYS A 484 -30.50 -18.44 -29.14
CA LYS A 484 -30.22 -19.79 -29.65
C LYS A 484 -29.99 -19.77 -31.17
N LEU A 485 -30.83 -19.06 -31.93
CA LEU A 485 -30.69 -18.96 -33.38
C LEU A 485 -29.37 -18.29 -33.78
N ALA A 486 -28.96 -17.21 -33.10
CA ALA A 486 -27.68 -16.55 -33.35
C ALA A 486 -26.48 -17.44 -32.97
N ARG A 487 -26.57 -18.19 -31.86
CA ARG A 487 -25.55 -19.15 -31.43
C ARG A 487 -25.39 -20.33 -32.39
N ASP A 488 -26.51 -20.88 -32.87
CA ASP A 488 -26.50 -21.94 -33.89
C ASP A 488 -25.88 -21.43 -35.22
N GLN A 489 -26.14 -20.18 -35.61
CA GLN A 489 -25.48 -19.53 -36.76
C GLN A 489 -23.98 -19.36 -36.55
N ILE A 490 -23.53 -18.83 -35.40
CA ILE A 490 -22.10 -18.65 -35.07
C ILE A 490 -21.38 -20.01 -35.05
N ARG A 491 -21.98 -21.04 -34.46
CA ARG A 491 -21.41 -22.42 -34.47
C ARG A 491 -21.33 -23.02 -35.88
N GLN A 492 -22.22 -22.62 -36.78
CA GLN A 492 -22.17 -23.00 -38.19
C GLN A 492 -21.10 -22.21 -38.98
N GLU A 493 -20.92 -20.94 -38.67
CA GLU A 493 -19.91 -20.04 -39.25
C GLU A 493 -18.49 -20.51 -38.88
N PHE A 494 -18.23 -20.71 -37.58
CA PHE A 494 -16.95 -21.16 -37.01
C PHE A 494 -16.82 -22.70 -36.92
N ARG A 495 -17.57 -23.45 -37.74
CA ARG A 495 -17.71 -24.91 -37.61
C ARG A 495 -16.37 -25.65 -37.57
N LYS A 496 -15.39 -25.21 -38.35
CA LYS A 496 -14.05 -25.83 -38.40
C LYS A 496 -13.31 -25.60 -37.09
N ASP A 497 -13.31 -24.38 -36.60
CA ASP A 497 -12.65 -23.99 -35.36
C ASP A 497 -13.24 -24.77 -34.17
N TYR A 498 -14.57 -24.96 -34.12
CA TYR A 498 -15.22 -25.82 -33.11
C TYR A 498 -14.84 -27.31 -33.25
N GLN A 499 -14.60 -27.81 -34.47
CA GLN A 499 -14.15 -29.19 -34.70
C GLN A 499 -12.68 -29.39 -34.31
N GLU A 500 -11.86 -28.35 -34.44
CA GLU A 500 -10.44 -28.35 -34.05
C GLU A 500 -10.25 -28.09 -32.54
N ALA A 501 -11.15 -27.31 -31.92
CA ALA A 501 -11.17 -26.97 -30.49
C ALA A 501 -11.60 -28.13 -29.56
N THR A 502 -10.93 -29.28 -29.69
CA THR A 502 -11.15 -30.47 -28.85
C THR A 502 -10.40 -30.39 -27.52
N ALA A 503 -9.13 -29.98 -27.56
CA ALA A 503 -8.27 -29.83 -26.38
C ALA A 503 -8.61 -28.55 -25.57
N PRO A 504 -8.40 -28.54 -24.24
CA PRO A 504 -8.71 -27.36 -23.41
C PRO A 504 -8.07 -26.06 -23.89
N ALA A 505 -6.77 -26.08 -24.22
CA ALA A 505 -6.06 -24.89 -24.73
C ALA A 505 -6.64 -24.39 -26.09
N ALA A 506 -7.04 -25.30 -26.98
CA ALA A 506 -7.65 -24.93 -28.25
C ALA A 506 -9.04 -24.27 -28.07
N LYS A 507 -9.81 -24.71 -27.05
CA LYS A 507 -11.07 -24.06 -26.65
C LYS A 507 -10.85 -22.66 -26.11
N VAL A 508 -9.79 -22.43 -25.34
CA VAL A 508 -9.41 -21.09 -24.85
C VAL A 508 -9.02 -20.16 -26.01
N LEU A 509 -8.30 -20.66 -27.02
CA LEU A 509 -7.98 -19.88 -28.22
C LEU A 509 -9.25 -19.50 -29.01
N LEU A 510 -10.16 -20.45 -29.23
CA LEU A 510 -11.45 -20.17 -29.87
C LEU A 510 -12.29 -19.18 -29.05
N ALA A 511 -12.36 -19.34 -27.73
CA ALA A 511 -13.04 -18.41 -26.83
C ALA A 511 -12.52 -16.98 -26.98
N ARG A 512 -11.19 -16.80 -27.03
CA ARG A 512 -10.54 -15.49 -27.20
C ARG A 512 -10.87 -14.89 -28.57
N MET A 513 -10.91 -15.71 -29.63
CA MET A 513 -11.34 -15.26 -30.96
C MET A 513 -12.82 -14.81 -30.96
N LEU A 514 -13.73 -15.60 -30.39
CA LEU A 514 -15.16 -15.25 -30.36
C LEU A 514 -15.44 -14.02 -29.50
N LEU A 515 -14.69 -13.81 -28.40
CA LEU A 515 -14.76 -12.57 -27.61
C LEU A 515 -14.33 -11.35 -28.44
N LYS A 516 -13.24 -11.48 -29.21
CA LYS A 516 -12.76 -10.44 -30.13
C LYS A 516 -13.78 -10.14 -31.24
N GLN A 517 -14.46 -11.15 -31.77
CA GLN A 517 -15.55 -10.97 -32.74
C GLN A 517 -16.77 -10.30 -32.12
N GLY A 518 -17.20 -10.71 -30.91
CA GLY A 518 -18.28 -10.05 -30.19
C GLY A 518 -18.04 -8.55 -29.95
N ASN A 519 -16.80 -8.17 -29.65
CA ASN A 519 -16.39 -6.77 -29.50
C ASN A 519 -16.49 -5.93 -30.80
N GLN A 520 -16.54 -6.59 -31.97
CA GLN A 520 -16.65 -5.96 -33.29
C GLN A 520 -18.07 -6.07 -33.88
N GLU A 521 -18.84 -7.08 -33.46
CA GLU A 521 -20.22 -7.32 -33.87
C GLU A 521 -21.13 -6.15 -33.49
N THR A 522 -22.01 -5.76 -34.40
CA THR A 522 -22.92 -4.60 -34.25
C THR A 522 -24.37 -5.00 -33.99
N ASP A 523 -24.79 -6.20 -34.41
CA ASP A 523 -26.10 -6.76 -34.05
C ASP A 523 -26.10 -7.18 -32.56
N PRO A 524 -26.99 -6.61 -31.72
CA PRO A 524 -27.10 -6.98 -30.30
C PRO A 524 -27.30 -8.48 -30.05
N VAL A 525 -28.07 -9.18 -30.89
CA VAL A 525 -28.38 -10.59 -30.68
C VAL A 525 -27.15 -11.45 -30.94
N ARG A 526 -26.46 -11.22 -32.07
CA ARG A 526 -25.19 -11.88 -32.38
C ARG A 526 -24.08 -11.50 -31.40
N ARG A 527 -23.97 -10.24 -30.96
CA ARG A 527 -23.00 -9.81 -29.95
C ARG A 527 -23.18 -10.58 -28.64
N PHE A 528 -24.41 -10.71 -28.15
CA PHE A 528 -24.72 -11.51 -26.96
C PHE A 528 -24.28 -12.97 -27.14
N ALA A 529 -24.66 -13.56 -28.29
CA ALA A 529 -24.32 -14.93 -28.63
C ALA A 529 -22.81 -15.18 -28.71
N PHE A 530 -22.02 -14.26 -29.30
CA PHE A 530 -20.56 -14.34 -29.31
C PHE A 530 -19.95 -14.36 -27.90
N TYR A 531 -20.41 -13.49 -27.01
CA TYR A 531 -19.91 -13.45 -25.64
C TYR A 531 -20.32 -14.71 -24.83
N GLN A 532 -21.53 -15.24 -25.03
CA GLN A 532 -21.94 -16.51 -24.40
C GLN A 532 -21.11 -17.71 -24.89
N GLU A 533 -20.90 -17.85 -26.20
CA GLU A 533 -20.03 -18.90 -26.75
C GLU A 533 -18.58 -18.77 -26.25
N ALA A 534 -18.04 -17.55 -26.21
CA ALA A 534 -16.72 -17.29 -25.65
C ALA A 534 -16.62 -17.71 -24.17
N ARG A 535 -17.63 -17.36 -23.37
CA ARG A 535 -17.70 -17.74 -21.95
C ARG A 535 -17.78 -19.25 -21.76
N GLU A 536 -18.67 -19.94 -22.47
CA GLU A 536 -18.82 -21.40 -22.38
C GLU A 536 -17.54 -22.14 -22.80
N LEU A 537 -16.89 -21.68 -23.87
CA LEU A 537 -15.62 -22.24 -24.32
C LEU A 537 -14.49 -22.00 -23.31
N ALA A 538 -14.38 -20.80 -22.71
CA ALA A 538 -13.41 -20.50 -21.65
C ALA A 538 -13.62 -21.41 -20.42
N LEU A 539 -14.87 -21.58 -19.97
CA LEU A 539 -15.22 -22.49 -18.87
C LEU A 539 -14.89 -23.96 -19.18
N SER A 540 -15.12 -24.40 -20.41
CA SER A 540 -14.79 -25.77 -20.85
C SER A 540 -13.31 -25.98 -21.14
N GLY A 541 -12.55 -24.90 -21.39
CA GLY A 541 -11.11 -24.87 -21.55
C GLY A 541 -10.34 -24.71 -20.23
N GLY A 542 -11.01 -24.28 -19.16
CA GLY A 542 -10.42 -24.09 -17.83
C GLY A 542 -9.78 -22.70 -17.61
N ASP A 543 -10.06 -21.73 -18.46
CA ASP A 543 -9.54 -20.36 -18.34
C ASP A 543 -10.51 -19.49 -17.53
N PHE A 544 -10.13 -19.22 -16.28
CA PHE A 544 -10.91 -18.41 -15.34
C PHE A 544 -10.98 -16.96 -15.81
N ASP A 545 -9.85 -16.35 -16.13
CA ASP A 545 -9.74 -14.92 -16.39
C ASP A 545 -10.52 -14.54 -17.67
N LEU A 546 -10.47 -15.40 -18.69
CA LEU A 546 -11.25 -15.23 -19.93
C LEU A 546 -12.76 -15.46 -19.72
N ALA A 547 -13.16 -16.37 -18.83
CA ALA A 547 -14.57 -16.58 -18.48
C ALA A 547 -15.16 -15.39 -17.70
N ILE A 548 -14.36 -14.74 -16.85
CA ILE A 548 -14.71 -13.47 -16.20
C ILE A 548 -14.82 -12.35 -17.25
N GLN A 549 -13.81 -12.17 -18.12
CA GLN A 549 -13.83 -11.15 -19.18
C GLN A 549 -15.06 -11.24 -20.10
N ALA A 550 -15.48 -12.46 -20.47
CA ALA A 550 -16.70 -12.65 -21.26
C ALA A 550 -17.99 -12.33 -20.47
N GLY A 551 -17.99 -12.57 -19.16
CA GLY A 551 -19.06 -12.14 -18.24
C GLY A 551 -19.14 -10.61 -18.12
N GLU A 552 -18.00 -9.92 -17.98
CA GLU A 552 -17.91 -8.46 -17.98
C GLU A 552 -18.41 -7.87 -19.30
N ALA A 553 -18.03 -8.43 -20.45
CA ALA A 553 -18.47 -7.98 -21.77
C ALA A 553 -20.01 -8.06 -21.95
N LEU A 554 -20.62 -9.13 -21.42
CA LEU A 554 -22.08 -9.26 -21.31
C LEU A 554 -22.67 -8.17 -20.41
N GLY A 555 -22.17 -8.00 -19.19
CA GLY A 555 -22.68 -7.02 -18.22
C GLY A 555 -22.50 -5.56 -18.64
N LEU A 556 -21.48 -5.25 -19.45
CA LEU A 556 -21.25 -3.91 -20.02
C LEU A 556 -22.20 -3.59 -21.17
N SER A 557 -22.56 -4.58 -21.98
CA SER A 557 -23.38 -4.39 -23.19
C SER A 557 -24.88 -4.57 -22.95
N PHE A 558 -25.27 -5.41 -22.00
CA PHE A 558 -26.66 -5.84 -21.80
C PHE A 558 -27.19 -5.56 -20.39
N GLU A 559 -28.51 -5.55 -20.22
CA GLU A 559 -29.20 -5.45 -18.93
C GLU A 559 -29.06 -6.74 -18.09
N LEU A 560 -27.82 -7.06 -17.72
CA LEU A 560 -27.42 -8.26 -16.99
C LEU A 560 -26.36 -7.89 -15.94
N ASP A 561 -26.41 -8.52 -14.77
CA ASP A 561 -25.38 -8.33 -13.73
C ASP A 561 -24.22 -9.34 -13.91
N PRO A 562 -23.00 -8.89 -14.26
CA PRO A 562 -21.89 -9.79 -14.57
C PRO A 562 -21.44 -10.62 -13.35
N TRP A 563 -21.65 -10.11 -12.14
CA TRP A 563 -21.25 -10.77 -10.89
C TRP A 563 -21.93 -12.13 -10.67
N SER A 564 -23.18 -12.27 -11.10
CA SER A 564 -23.89 -13.57 -11.13
C SER A 564 -23.18 -14.60 -12.03
N LEU A 565 -22.70 -14.16 -13.20
CA LEU A 565 -21.93 -14.98 -14.14
C LEU A 565 -20.53 -15.30 -13.61
N HIS A 566 -19.91 -14.39 -12.86
CA HIS A 566 -18.60 -14.58 -12.24
C HIS A 566 -18.64 -15.68 -11.17
N LEU A 567 -19.67 -15.69 -10.32
CA LEU A 567 -19.87 -16.74 -9.33
C LEU A 567 -20.16 -18.11 -9.97
N GLU A 568 -21.00 -18.16 -11.01
CA GLU A 568 -21.26 -19.40 -11.76
C GLU A 568 -19.99 -19.94 -12.44
N ALA A 569 -19.17 -19.05 -13.00
CA ALA A 569 -17.89 -19.39 -13.62
C ALA A 569 -16.93 -20.04 -12.61
N ALA A 570 -16.73 -19.37 -11.47
CA ALA A 570 -15.96 -19.85 -10.33
C ALA A 570 -16.41 -21.27 -9.88
N GLN A 571 -17.70 -21.46 -9.62
CA GLN A 571 -18.26 -22.75 -9.19
C GLN A 571 -18.10 -23.85 -10.24
N THR A 572 -18.17 -23.50 -11.53
CA THR A 572 -18.01 -24.45 -12.64
C THR A 572 -16.56 -24.90 -12.80
N LEU A 573 -15.61 -23.96 -12.73
CA LEU A 573 -14.19 -24.26 -12.82
C LEU A 573 -13.70 -25.09 -11.63
N VAL A 574 -14.17 -24.78 -10.41
CA VAL A 574 -13.91 -25.60 -9.21
C VAL A 574 -14.45 -27.02 -9.33
N ARG A 575 -15.67 -27.20 -9.86
CA ARG A 575 -16.22 -28.55 -10.14
C ARG A 575 -15.42 -29.32 -11.19
N ASN A 576 -14.74 -28.62 -12.10
CA ASN A 576 -13.96 -29.20 -13.18
C ASN A 576 -12.47 -29.43 -12.84
N ALA A 577 -11.92 -28.77 -11.81
CA ALA A 577 -10.52 -28.91 -11.41
C ALA A 577 -10.14 -30.36 -11.03
N ARG A 578 -9.11 -30.90 -11.70
CA ARG A 578 -8.66 -32.29 -11.50
C ARG A 578 -7.30 -32.39 -10.79
N SER A 579 -6.33 -31.54 -11.12
CA SER A 579 -5.01 -31.54 -10.46
C SER A 579 -4.96 -30.64 -9.22
N THR A 580 -4.01 -30.90 -8.32
CA THR A 580 -3.73 -30.05 -7.14
C THR A 580 -3.31 -28.64 -7.57
N GLU A 581 -2.48 -28.53 -8.60
CA GLU A 581 -2.01 -27.26 -9.18
C GLU A 581 -3.16 -26.39 -9.70
N GLN A 582 -4.12 -26.98 -10.43
CA GLN A 582 -5.33 -26.28 -10.88
C GLN A 582 -6.16 -25.75 -9.69
N ARG A 583 -6.28 -26.55 -8.62
CA ARG A 583 -7.02 -26.15 -7.41
C ARG A 583 -6.33 -25.01 -6.68
N GLU A 584 -5.00 -25.05 -6.52
CA GLU A 584 -4.24 -23.97 -5.88
C GLU A 584 -4.30 -22.66 -6.71
N LYS A 585 -4.15 -22.73 -8.04
CA LYS A 585 -4.31 -21.55 -8.92
C LYS A 585 -5.71 -20.93 -8.77
N LEU A 586 -6.76 -21.75 -8.88
CA LEU A 586 -8.14 -21.29 -8.75
C LEU A 586 -8.42 -20.71 -7.35
N LEU A 587 -7.79 -21.24 -6.29
CA LEU A 587 -8.00 -20.73 -4.93
C LEU A 587 -7.52 -19.29 -4.78
N GLY A 588 -6.37 -18.93 -5.35
CA GLY A 588 -5.88 -17.55 -5.39
C GLY A 588 -6.79 -16.62 -6.20
N GLN A 589 -7.27 -17.09 -7.36
CA GLN A 589 -8.22 -16.32 -8.20
C GLN A 589 -9.56 -16.08 -7.49
N LEU A 590 -10.07 -17.05 -6.73
CA LEU A 590 -11.28 -16.90 -5.92
C LEU A 590 -11.09 -15.91 -4.76
N GLU A 591 -9.93 -15.91 -4.11
CA GLU A 591 -9.63 -14.95 -3.03
C GLU A 591 -9.62 -13.51 -3.55
N THR A 592 -8.95 -13.26 -4.68
CA THR A 592 -8.95 -11.95 -5.35
C THR A 592 -10.36 -11.53 -5.79
N LEU A 593 -11.11 -12.41 -6.45
CA LEU A 593 -12.46 -12.09 -6.94
C LEU A 593 -13.46 -11.84 -5.80
N ALA A 594 -13.31 -12.54 -4.66
CA ALA A 594 -14.11 -12.29 -3.46
C ALA A 594 -13.80 -10.93 -2.82
N GLU A 595 -12.55 -10.46 -2.87
CA GLU A 595 -12.17 -9.11 -2.42
C GLU A 595 -12.83 -8.04 -3.29
N SER A 596 -12.72 -8.15 -4.62
CA SER A 596 -13.39 -7.24 -5.55
C SER A 596 -14.92 -7.22 -5.37
N ALA A 597 -15.54 -8.38 -5.09
CA ALA A 597 -16.98 -8.45 -4.79
C ALA A 597 -17.35 -7.65 -3.52
N VAL A 598 -16.53 -7.73 -2.46
CA VAL A 598 -16.73 -6.91 -1.25
C VAL A 598 -16.52 -5.43 -1.54
N GLU A 599 -15.52 -5.06 -2.34
CA GLU A 599 -15.26 -3.67 -2.75
C GLU A 599 -16.44 -3.06 -3.52
N GLU A 600 -17.07 -3.81 -4.43
CA GLU A 600 -18.23 -3.40 -5.23
C GLU A 600 -19.61 -3.54 -4.53
N ASP A 601 -19.62 -3.82 -3.21
CA ASP A 601 -20.85 -4.02 -2.42
C ASP A 601 -21.70 -5.24 -2.88
N ARG A 602 -21.07 -6.20 -3.57
CA ARG A 602 -21.63 -7.47 -4.07
C ARG A 602 -21.52 -8.58 -3.02
N TYR A 603 -22.17 -8.36 -1.88
CA TYR A 603 -22.01 -9.19 -0.68
C TYR A 603 -22.52 -10.63 -0.83
N GLN A 604 -23.57 -10.85 -1.62
CA GLN A 604 -24.11 -12.19 -1.86
C GLN A 604 -23.15 -13.03 -2.70
N GLU A 605 -22.52 -12.42 -3.70
CA GLU A 605 -21.54 -13.07 -4.57
C GLU A 605 -20.21 -13.27 -3.84
N ALA A 606 -19.78 -12.30 -3.03
CA ALA A 606 -18.65 -12.45 -2.12
C ALA A 606 -18.85 -13.64 -1.15
N GLU A 607 -20.04 -13.80 -0.56
CA GLU A 607 -20.36 -14.96 0.28
C GLU A 607 -20.23 -16.27 -0.51
N GLY A 608 -20.79 -16.32 -1.72
CA GLY A 608 -20.73 -17.50 -2.59
C GLY A 608 -19.31 -17.87 -3.04
N LEU A 609 -18.47 -16.87 -3.34
CA LEU A 609 -17.07 -17.05 -3.71
C LEU A 609 -16.24 -17.58 -2.53
N LEU A 610 -16.44 -17.03 -1.33
CA LEU A 610 -15.75 -17.50 -0.12
C LEU A 610 -16.16 -18.91 0.29
N GLU A 611 -17.45 -19.29 0.14
CA GLU A 611 -17.90 -20.68 0.34
C GLU A 611 -17.27 -21.64 -0.70
N THR A 612 -17.15 -21.18 -1.95
CA THR A 612 -16.50 -21.93 -3.04
C THR A 612 -15.00 -22.13 -2.75
N ALA A 613 -14.31 -21.09 -2.26
CA ALA A 613 -12.91 -21.16 -1.83
C ALA A 613 -12.73 -22.08 -0.61
N ALA A 614 -13.60 -21.99 0.41
CA ALA A 614 -13.58 -22.88 1.58
C ALA A 614 -13.78 -24.35 1.19
N THR A 615 -14.66 -24.62 0.21
CA THR A 615 -14.86 -25.97 -0.34
C THR A 615 -13.60 -26.47 -1.04
N LEU A 616 -12.96 -25.63 -1.86
CA LEU A 616 -11.74 -25.95 -2.60
C LEU A 616 -10.54 -26.20 -1.69
N ALA A 617 -10.35 -25.36 -0.66
CA ALA A 617 -9.35 -25.56 0.40
C ALA A 617 -9.59 -26.89 1.15
N GLY A 618 -10.86 -27.25 1.39
CA GLY A 618 -11.24 -28.57 1.93
C GLY A 618 -10.82 -29.74 1.03
N GLN A 619 -10.94 -29.62 -0.30
CA GLN A 619 -10.47 -30.64 -1.24
C GLN A 619 -8.93 -30.75 -1.26
N LEU A 620 -8.23 -29.64 -1.04
CA LEU A 620 -6.78 -29.58 -0.84
C LEU A 620 -6.32 -30.11 0.54
N ARG A 621 -7.27 -30.40 1.44
CA ARG A 621 -7.04 -30.76 2.86
C ARG A 621 -6.41 -29.63 3.70
N ASP A 622 -6.49 -28.40 3.23
CA ASP A 622 -6.02 -27.22 3.94
C ASP A 622 -7.14 -26.66 4.84
N ASN A 623 -7.27 -27.26 6.03
CA ASN A 623 -8.25 -26.83 7.02
C ASN A 623 -7.95 -25.41 7.55
N VAL A 624 -6.71 -24.93 7.46
CA VAL A 624 -6.35 -23.58 7.95
C VAL A 624 -6.88 -22.52 7.01
N ARG A 625 -6.61 -22.63 5.69
CA ARG A 625 -7.19 -21.71 4.70
C ARG A 625 -8.71 -21.85 4.62
N LYS A 626 -9.26 -23.07 4.75
CA LYS A 626 -10.72 -23.28 4.86
C LYS A 626 -11.35 -22.46 6.02
N ASP A 627 -10.80 -22.58 7.22
CA ASP A 627 -11.31 -21.85 8.40
C ASP A 627 -11.13 -20.33 8.27
N GLN A 628 -10.11 -19.86 7.53
CA GLN A 628 -9.96 -18.44 7.20
C GLN A 628 -11.06 -17.95 6.26
N PHE A 629 -11.35 -18.67 5.16
CA PHE A 629 -12.42 -18.30 4.23
C PHE A 629 -13.80 -18.29 4.91
N LEU A 630 -14.08 -19.25 5.80
CA LEU A 630 -15.32 -19.27 6.58
C LEU A 630 -15.45 -18.07 7.53
N ARG A 631 -14.36 -17.62 8.17
CA ARG A 631 -14.38 -16.39 8.99
C ARG A 631 -14.61 -15.15 8.14
N ARG A 632 -13.90 -15.01 7.01
CA ARG A 632 -14.11 -13.92 6.05
C ARG A 632 -15.56 -13.88 5.56
N LYS A 633 -16.18 -15.04 5.35
CA LYS A 633 -17.58 -15.19 4.95
C LYS A 633 -18.55 -14.64 6.01
N ASP A 634 -18.33 -14.94 7.28
CA ASP A 634 -19.16 -14.40 8.37
C ASP A 634 -18.95 -12.89 8.58
N ASP A 635 -17.75 -12.36 8.34
CA ASP A 635 -17.52 -10.92 8.26
C ASP A 635 -18.27 -10.25 7.10
N VAL A 636 -18.27 -10.87 5.90
CA VAL A 636 -19.05 -10.42 4.74
C VAL A 636 -20.55 -10.37 5.06
N ARG A 637 -21.10 -11.40 5.72
CA ARG A 637 -22.50 -11.41 6.17
C ARG A 637 -22.83 -10.28 7.14
N ARG A 638 -21.94 -9.99 8.09
CA ARG A 638 -22.09 -8.86 9.02
C ARG A 638 -22.13 -7.52 8.28
N ILE A 639 -21.28 -7.34 7.26
CA ILE A 639 -21.28 -6.13 6.42
C ILE A 639 -22.55 -6.09 5.57
N ALA A 640 -22.99 -7.21 4.99
CA ALA A 640 -24.22 -7.31 4.20
C ALA A 640 -25.46 -6.87 4.98
N GLY A 641 -25.61 -7.33 6.23
CA GLY A 641 -26.72 -6.92 7.10
C GLY A 641 -26.72 -5.42 7.42
N ALA A 642 -25.54 -4.81 7.56
CA ALA A 642 -25.42 -3.36 7.72
C ALA A 642 -25.68 -2.60 6.40
N PHE A 643 -25.31 -3.17 5.24
CA PHE A 643 -25.60 -2.58 3.93
C PHE A 643 -27.10 -2.56 3.64
N GLU A 644 -27.83 -3.63 4.00
CA GLU A 644 -29.29 -3.67 3.87
C GLU A 644 -29.96 -2.51 4.62
N SER A 645 -29.45 -2.17 5.81
CA SER A 645 -29.98 -1.08 6.63
C SER A 645 -29.81 0.32 6.01
N ILE A 646 -28.94 0.49 5.00
CA ILE A 646 -28.77 1.76 4.28
C ILE A 646 -29.43 1.78 2.90
N ARG A 647 -30.15 0.72 2.47
CA ARG A 647 -30.76 0.69 1.13
C ARG A 647 -31.80 1.79 0.91
N GLU A 648 -32.64 2.08 1.90
CA GLU A 648 -33.62 3.17 1.79
C GLU A 648 -32.91 4.53 1.69
N HIS A 649 -31.84 4.74 2.46
CA HIS A 649 -31.01 5.94 2.36
C HIS A 649 -30.32 6.07 0.99
N LEU A 650 -29.79 4.99 0.42
CA LEU A 650 -29.23 4.98 -0.93
C LEU A 650 -30.29 5.32 -1.99
N ALA A 651 -31.52 4.82 -1.84
CA ALA A 651 -32.64 5.18 -2.72
C ALA A 651 -33.06 6.66 -2.55
N THR A 652 -33.06 7.19 -1.32
CA THR A 652 -33.27 8.63 -1.06
C THR A 652 -32.24 9.47 -1.81
N LEU A 653 -30.94 9.15 -1.70
CA LEU A 653 -29.87 9.92 -2.34
C LEU A 653 -29.90 9.91 -3.88
N GLN A 654 -30.62 8.98 -4.52
CA GLN A 654 -30.87 9.04 -5.97
C GLN A 654 -31.80 10.19 -6.39
N THR A 655 -32.66 10.64 -5.47
CA THR A 655 -33.67 11.69 -5.71
C THR A 655 -33.41 12.98 -4.93
N ALA A 656 -32.71 12.88 -3.79
CA ALA A 656 -32.27 13.99 -2.96
C ALA A 656 -30.78 13.80 -2.56
N PRO A 657 -29.81 14.10 -3.45
CA PRO A 657 -28.39 13.81 -3.23
C PRO A 657 -27.75 14.55 -2.03
N ASP A 658 -28.38 15.61 -1.55
CA ASP A 658 -27.95 16.43 -0.42
C ASP A 658 -28.77 16.20 0.86
N ASP A 659 -29.60 15.14 0.92
CA ASP A 659 -30.32 14.79 2.15
C ASP A 659 -29.32 14.46 3.28
N PRO A 660 -29.32 15.20 4.40
CA PRO A 660 -28.25 15.11 5.39
C PRO A 660 -28.30 13.83 6.22
N ALA A 661 -29.49 13.29 6.48
CA ALA A 661 -29.66 12.07 7.27
C ALA A 661 -29.22 10.83 6.46
N ALA A 662 -29.63 10.75 5.19
CA ALA A 662 -29.21 9.69 4.28
C ALA A 662 -27.71 9.75 3.95
N ASN A 663 -27.15 10.96 3.78
CA ASN A 663 -25.71 11.14 3.64
C ASN A 663 -24.96 10.68 4.90
N GLU A 664 -25.41 11.03 6.11
CA GLU A 664 -24.76 10.51 7.32
C GLU A 664 -24.85 8.97 7.39
N ALA A 665 -26.03 8.37 7.21
CA ALA A 665 -26.21 6.91 7.29
C ALA A 665 -25.29 6.15 6.30
N VAL A 666 -25.24 6.58 5.04
CA VAL A 666 -24.40 5.97 4.00
C VAL A 666 -22.90 6.19 4.30
N GLY A 667 -22.52 7.40 4.74
CA GLY A 667 -21.14 7.70 5.10
C GLY A 667 -20.65 6.89 6.31
N ARG A 668 -21.50 6.71 7.33
CA ARG A 668 -21.20 5.89 8.52
C ARG A 668 -21.04 4.43 8.16
N PHE A 669 -21.89 3.88 7.29
CA PHE A 669 -21.69 2.53 6.78
C PHE A 669 -20.31 2.37 6.13
N TYR A 670 -19.97 3.24 5.17
CA TYR A 670 -18.71 3.11 4.44
C TYR A 670 -17.48 3.35 5.34
N CYS A 671 -17.46 4.39 6.17
CA CYS A 671 -16.33 4.68 7.06
C CYS A 671 -16.25 3.75 8.27
N PHE A 672 -17.36 3.53 9.00
CA PHE A 672 -17.31 2.91 10.33
C PHE A 672 -17.60 1.39 10.29
N VAL A 673 -18.28 0.88 9.26
CA VAL A 673 -18.59 -0.56 9.13
C VAL A 673 -17.73 -1.23 8.06
N LYS A 674 -17.67 -0.67 6.85
CA LYS A 674 -16.86 -1.19 5.73
C LYS A 674 -15.39 -0.77 5.81
N GLN A 675 -15.07 0.31 6.54
CA GLN A 675 -13.74 0.93 6.61
C GLN A 675 -13.22 1.45 5.25
N ALA A 676 -14.13 1.69 4.29
CA ALA A 676 -13.87 2.31 3.00
C ALA A 676 -13.92 3.85 3.13
N TRP A 677 -12.99 4.43 3.89
CA TRP A 677 -12.99 5.86 4.24
C TRP A 677 -13.04 6.78 3.02
N GLN A 678 -12.30 6.45 1.96
CA GLN A 678 -12.30 7.23 0.71
C GLN A 678 -13.69 7.31 0.05
N LYS A 679 -14.52 6.26 0.20
CA LYS A 679 -15.91 6.21 -0.31
C LYS A 679 -16.89 6.88 0.65
N GLY A 680 -16.68 6.77 1.96
CA GLY A 680 -17.61 7.28 2.98
C GLY A 680 -17.46 8.76 3.35
N LEU A 681 -16.23 9.30 3.31
CA LEU A 681 -15.95 10.69 3.70
C LEU A 681 -16.76 11.74 2.93
N PRO A 682 -16.98 11.63 1.59
CA PRO A 682 -17.84 12.58 0.85
C PRO A 682 -19.29 12.63 1.35
N TYR A 683 -19.84 11.48 1.79
CA TYR A 683 -21.17 11.42 2.38
C TYR A 683 -21.18 11.98 3.81
N LEU A 684 -20.19 11.62 4.65
CA LEU A 684 -20.06 12.21 5.98
C LEU A 684 -19.89 13.74 5.93
N ALA A 685 -19.19 14.27 4.93
CA ALA A 685 -19.02 15.70 4.66
C ALA A 685 -20.32 16.43 4.25
N LYS A 686 -21.41 15.71 4.04
CA LYS A 686 -22.79 16.21 3.87
C LYS A 686 -23.74 15.78 5.01
N GLY A 687 -23.26 15.01 5.99
CA GLY A 687 -24.08 14.39 7.03
C GLY A 687 -24.79 15.38 7.96
N GLU A 688 -25.83 14.93 8.65
CA GLU A 688 -26.65 15.72 9.58
C GLU A 688 -25.85 16.27 10.76
N THR A 689 -25.09 15.40 11.44
CA THR A 689 -24.31 15.74 12.63
C THR A 689 -23.19 16.72 12.30
N ALA A 690 -23.33 17.97 12.76
CA ALA A 690 -22.41 19.06 12.45
C ALA A 690 -20.93 18.73 12.73
N LEU A 691 -20.62 18.05 13.84
CA LEU A 691 -19.24 17.66 14.17
C LEU A 691 -18.67 16.65 13.16
N ILE A 692 -19.40 15.58 12.86
CA ILE A 692 -18.98 14.56 11.88
C ILE A 692 -18.80 15.21 10.50
N ARG A 693 -19.73 16.10 10.11
CA ARG A 693 -19.68 16.85 8.85
C ARG A 693 -18.42 17.71 8.74
N THR A 694 -18.14 18.55 9.74
CA THR A 694 -16.95 19.42 9.74
C THR A 694 -15.64 18.64 9.74
N VAL A 695 -15.54 17.55 10.52
CA VAL A 695 -14.31 16.75 10.58
C VAL A 695 -14.08 15.97 9.29
N ALA A 696 -15.13 15.42 8.67
CA ALA A 696 -15.03 14.78 7.35
C ALA A 696 -14.64 15.77 6.24
N GLN A 697 -15.16 17.01 6.29
CA GLN A 697 -14.75 18.08 5.36
C GLN A 697 -13.27 18.44 5.51
N ALA A 698 -12.74 18.49 6.74
CA ALA A 698 -11.32 18.71 7.01
C ALA A 698 -10.43 17.53 6.57
N ASP A 699 -10.90 16.30 6.75
CA ASP A 699 -10.22 15.07 6.30
C ASP A 699 -10.02 15.05 4.77
N LEU A 700 -11.08 15.41 4.03
CA LEU A 700 -11.04 15.51 2.56
C LEU A 700 -10.00 16.52 2.03
N GLN A 701 -9.58 17.51 2.83
CA GLN A 701 -8.49 18.43 2.46
C GLN A 701 -7.09 17.80 2.52
N LYS A 702 -6.96 16.59 3.09
CA LYS A 702 -5.71 15.83 3.23
C LYS A 702 -4.55 16.66 3.81
N PRO A 703 -4.68 17.22 5.03
CA PRO A 703 -3.68 18.11 5.60
C PRO A 703 -2.30 17.44 5.71
N VAL A 704 -1.24 18.17 5.36
CA VAL A 704 0.16 17.67 5.41
C VAL A 704 0.97 18.19 6.60
N GLN A 705 0.50 19.24 7.27
CA GLN A 705 1.16 19.83 8.44
C GLN A 705 1.00 18.93 9.68
N PRO A 706 2.06 18.62 10.45
CA PRO A 706 1.98 17.69 11.58
C PRO A 706 0.93 18.05 12.63
N ALA A 707 0.79 19.35 12.94
CA ALA A 707 -0.18 19.84 13.92
C ALA A 707 -1.64 19.67 13.43
N ALA A 708 -1.91 19.95 12.16
CA ALA A 708 -3.23 19.78 11.56
C ALA A 708 -3.62 18.29 11.46
N GLN A 709 -2.68 17.41 11.13
CA GLN A 709 -2.88 15.96 11.15
C GLN A 709 -3.14 15.43 12.57
N ALA A 710 -2.39 15.91 13.58
CA ALA A 710 -2.64 15.55 14.97
C ALA A 710 -4.01 16.02 15.45
N GLN A 711 -4.43 17.24 15.10
CA GLN A 711 -5.75 17.77 15.43
C GLN A 711 -6.87 16.98 14.74
N LEU A 712 -6.73 16.65 13.46
CA LEU A 712 -7.71 15.84 12.73
C LEU A 712 -7.86 14.44 13.34
N GLY A 713 -6.75 13.83 13.78
CA GLY A 713 -6.80 12.61 14.59
C GLY A 713 -7.53 12.82 15.93
N ASP A 714 -7.32 13.96 16.60
CA ASP A 714 -7.98 14.30 17.86
C ASP A 714 -9.49 14.51 17.73
N ASP A 715 -9.92 15.10 16.62
CA ASP A 715 -11.34 15.34 16.31
C ASP A 715 -12.05 14.02 15.98
N TRP A 716 -11.44 13.15 15.17
CA TRP A 716 -11.93 11.78 14.97
C TRP A 716 -11.95 10.97 16.25
N TRP A 717 -10.95 11.14 17.13
CA TRP A 717 -10.96 10.49 18.44
C TRP A 717 -12.12 10.96 19.30
N ALA A 718 -12.39 12.27 19.32
CA ALA A 718 -13.49 12.85 20.07
C ALA A 718 -14.85 12.37 19.55
N ILE A 719 -15.03 12.27 18.22
CA ILE A 719 -16.18 11.61 17.61
C ILE A 719 -16.28 10.16 18.10
N ALA A 720 -15.20 9.38 18.04
CA ALA A 720 -15.24 7.97 18.41
C ALA A 720 -15.70 7.70 19.86
N GLU A 721 -15.40 8.59 20.82
CA GLU A 721 -15.87 8.43 22.20
C GLU A 721 -17.39 8.64 22.35
N THR A 722 -18.07 9.29 21.40
CA THR A 722 -19.54 9.43 21.40
C THR A 722 -20.27 8.28 20.72
N LEU A 723 -19.54 7.40 20.01
CA LEU A 723 -20.12 6.30 19.23
C LEU A 723 -20.34 5.02 20.04
N SER A 724 -21.15 4.12 19.45
CA SER A 724 -21.30 2.73 19.90
C SER A 724 -19.94 2.02 19.92
N ASP A 725 -19.75 1.04 20.80
CA ASP A 725 -18.49 0.29 20.88
C ASP A 725 -18.15 -0.46 19.57
N GLN A 726 -19.17 -0.77 18.76
CA GLN A 726 -19.02 -1.38 17.43
C GLN A 726 -18.36 -0.43 16.42
N GLU A 727 -18.72 0.85 16.41
CA GLU A 727 -18.17 1.85 15.47
C GLU A 727 -16.91 2.52 16.01
N LYS A 728 -16.84 2.74 17.33
CA LYS A 728 -15.74 3.40 18.06
C LYS A 728 -14.36 2.84 17.69
N ALA A 729 -14.24 1.53 17.54
CA ALA A 729 -12.98 0.89 17.16
C ALA A 729 -12.51 1.31 15.75
N ALA A 730 -13.41 1.36 14.77
CA ALA A 730 -13.08 1.78 13.41
C ALA A 730 -12.69 3.26 13.35
N VAL A 731 -13.41 4.14 14.05
CA VAL A 731 -13.10 5.57 14.06
C VAL A 731 -11.81 5.88 14.83
N LYS A 732 -11.54 5.21 15.96
CA LYS A 732 -10.23 5.29 16.62
C LYS A 732 -9.09 4.79 15.72
N ARG A 733 -9.32 3.75 14.91
CA ARG A 733 -8.34 3.27 13.93
C ARG A 733 -8.04 4.32 12.85
N HIS A 734 -9.03 5.09 12.41
CA HIS A 734 -8.82 6.21 11.46
C HIS A 734 -8.14 7.42 12.09
N ALA A 735 -8.49 7.79 13.33
CA ALA A 735 -7.69 8.74 14.12
C ALA A 735 -6.22 8.28 14.22
N GLY A 736 -6.00 6.97 14.42
CA GLY A 736 -4.69 6.32 14.36
C GLY A 736 -3.94 6.50 13.04
N TYR A 737 -4.62 6.56 11.90
CA TYR A 737 -3.98 6.82 10.60
C TYR A 737 -3.34 8.21 10.60
N TRP A 738 -4.10 9.23 10.98
CA TRP A 738 -3.63 10.61 11.06
C TRP A 738 -2.49 10.80 12.06
N TYR A 739 -2.56 10.12 13.21
CA TYR A 739 -1.45 10.07 14.17
C TYR A 739 -0.18 9.46 13.58
N LEU A 740 -0.28 8.42 12.76
CA LEU A 740 0.86 7.77 12.13
C LEU A 740 1.57 8.70 11.12
N GLN A 741 0.81 9.56 10.41
CA GLN A 741 1.36 10.54 9.47
C GLN A 741 2.20 11.65 10.15
N CYS A 742 1.88 11.99 11.40
CA CYS A 742 2.52 13.10 12.12
C CYS A 742 3.50 12.71 13.23
N GLU A 743 3.40 11.51 13.84
CA GLU A 743 4.15 11.10 15.04
C GLU A 743 5.65 11.48 15.00
N ALA A 744 6.35 11.12 13.92
CA ALA A 744 7.78 11.33 13.77
C ALA A 744 8.20 12.82 13.62
N ARG A 745 7.25 13.72 13.36
CA ARG A 745 7.45 15.16 13.17
C ARG A 745 6.95 15.99 14.36
N LEU A 746 6.48 15.35 15.44
CA LEU A 746 6.04 15.99 16.67
C LEU A 746 7.09 15.85 17.77
N THR A 747 7.06 16.76 18.75
CA THR A 747 7.94 16.74 19.93
C THR A 747 7.14 16.95 21.22
N GLY A 748 7.80 16.77 22.38
CA GLY A 748 7.21 17.03 23.69
C GLY A 748 5.94 16.25 24.01
N GLU A 749 5.01 16.89 24.72
CA GLU A 749 3.75 16.27 25.16
C GLU A 749 2.85 15.84 24.00
N ALA A 750 2.86 16.58 22.89
CA ALA A 750 2.09 16.25 21.69
C ALA A 750 2.52 14.90 21.11
N ALA A 751 3.83 14.66 20.96
CA ALA A 751 4.36 13.37 20.50
C ALA A 751 3.98 12.22 21.44
N GLN A 752 4.10 12.44 22.76
CA GLN A 752 3.76 11.40 23.75
C GLN A 752 2.26 11.06 23.73
N ARG A 753 1.39 12.06 23.59
CA ARG A 753 -0.07 11.90 23.49
C ARG A 753 -0.47 11.16 22.20
N VAL A 754 0.07 11.59 21.07
CA VAL A 754 -0.16 10.97 19.75
C VAL A 754 0.30 9.51 19.74
N ARG A 755 1.47 9.20 20.30
CA ARG A 755 1.97 7.81 20.40
C ARG A 755 1.12 6.93 21.30
N THR A 756 0.58 7.47 22.40
CA THR A 756 -0.37 6.75 23.26
C THR A 756 -1.66 6.42 22.51
N ARG A 757 -2.28 7.40 21.85
CA ARG A 757 -3.50 7.18 21.04
C ARG A 757 -3.26 6.27 19.84
N LEU A 758 -2.09 6.34 19.21
CA LEU A 758 -1.68 5.44 18.12
C LEU A 758 -1.60 3.98 18.59
N ALA A 759 -1.12 3.71 19.81
CA ALA A 759 -1.17 2.37 20.40
C ALA A 759 -2.62 1.93 20.72
N GLU A 760 -3.42 2.81 21.33
CA GLU A 760 -4.82 2.54 21.66
C GLU A 760 -5.73 2.35 20.42
N SER A 761 -5.39 2.97 19.28
CA SER A 761 -6.07 2.76 17.99
C SER A 761 -5.88 1.37 17.39
N GLY A 762 -4.94 0.59 17.92
CA GLY A 762 -4.52 -0.68 17.35
C GLY A 762 -3.76 -0.56 16.02
N ARG A 763 -3.27 0.64 15.64
CA ARG A 763 -2.33 0.83 14.52
C ARG A 763 -0.85 0.77 14.92
N LEU A 764 -0.50 0.83 16.21
CA LEU A 764 0.85 0.51 16.70
C LEU A 764 0.81 -0.61 17.72
N ILE A 765 1.45 -1.74 17.39
CA ILE A 765 1.54 -2.91 18.27
C ILE A 765 2.96 -3.00 18.82
N ASN A 766 3.09 -2.83 20.14
CA ASN A 766 4.35 -2.97 20.87
C ASN A 766 4.69 -4.46 21.12
N LEU A 767 5.60 -5.02 20.34
CA LEU A 767 6.00 -6.42 20.42
C LEU A 767 6.76 -6.74 21.71
N LEU A 768 7.50 -5.78 22.28
CA LEU A 768 8.13 -5.95 23.60
C LEU A 768 7.07 -6.07 24.71
N GLY A 769 5.96 -5.34 24.57
CA GLY A 769 4.78 -5.48 25.43
C GLY A 769 4.17 -6.88 25.35
N LEU A 770 4.05 -7.46 24.15
CA LEU A 770 3.60 -8.84 23.97
C LEU A 770 4.55 -9.85 24.63
N ALA A 771 5.87 -9.67 24.49
CA ALA A 771 6.87 -10.51 25.16
C ALA A 771 6.77 -10.43 26.69
N ALA A 772 6.67 -9.23 27.26
CA ALA A 772 6.48 -9.02 28.69
C ALA A 772 5.17 -9.65 29.20
N ALA A 773 4.09 -9.56 28.42
CA ALA A 773 2.80 -10.20 28.68
C ALA A 773 2.77 -11.72 28.36
N ARG A 774 3.91 -12.33 28.00
CA ARG A 774 4.06 -13.75 27.64
C ARG A 774 3.17 -14.22 26.47
N ARG A 775 2.76 -13.32 25.58
CA ARG A 775 2.07 -13.60 24.31
C ARG A 775 3.06 -13.93 23.19
N ILE A 776 3.92 -14.91 23.47
CA ILE A 776 5.04 -15.31 22.62
C ILE A 776 5.29 -16.82 22.70
N THR A 777 5.98 -17.36 21.69
CA THR A 777 6.63 -18.67 21.74
C THR A 777 8.15 -18.46 21.70
N LEU A 778 8.92 -19.24 22.47
CA LEU A 778 10.38 -19.15 22.55
C LEU A 778 11.04 -20.44 22.06
N GLN A 779 12.13 -20.30 21.32
CA GLN A 779 13.10 -21.35 21.02
C GLN A 779 14.48 -20.84 21.41
N GLY A 780 15.22 -21.60 22.21
CA GLY A 780 16.45 -21.11 22.84
C GLY A 780 16.20 -20.03 23.90
N THR A 781 17.27 -19.49 24.47
CA THR A 781 17.18 -18.60 25.65
C THR A 781 17.03 -17.12 25.28
N TRP A 782 16.01 -16.47 25.86
CA TRP A 782 15.79 -15.02 25.80
C TRP A 782 15.56 -14.44 27.19
N GLN A 783 16.24 -13.34 27.51
CA GLN A 783 15.92 -12.53 28.70
C GLN A 783 14.86 -11.49 28.30
N ILE A 784 13.77 -11.42 29.07
CA ILE A 784 12.63 -10.53 28.79
C ILE A 784 12.47 -9.56 29.95
N GLY A 785 12.74 -8.29 29.69
CA GLY A 785 12.53 -7.18 30.61
C GLY A 785 11.42 -6.23 30.14
N PRO A 786 11.01 -5.26 30.97
CA PRO A 786 9.89 -4.35 30.67
C PRO A 786 10.20 -3.30 29.59
N LYS A 787 11.47 -3.15 29.20
CA LYS A 787 11.93 -2.16 28.20
C LYS A 787 12.86 -2.75 27.13
N ALA A 788 13.22 -4.03 27.25
CA ALA A 788 14.11 -4.68 26.31
C ALA A 788 13.98 -6.21 26.36
N ILE A 789 14.26 -6.87 25.24
CA ILE A 789 14.55 -8.30 25.19
C ILE A 789 16.00 -8.52 24.78
N ILE A 790 16.65 -9.55 25.30
CA ILE A 790 18.06 -9.88 25.02
C ILE A 790 18.16 -11.36 24.61
N SER A 791 18.76 -11.62 23.44
CA SER A 791 19.03 -12.99 22.97
C SER A 791 20.26 -13.60 23.63
N ALA A 792 20.25 -14.91 23.86
CA ALA A 792 21.46 -15.66 24.19
C ALA A 792 22.32 -15.94 22.94
N PRO A 793 23.64 -16.15 23.09
CA PRO A 793 24.55 -16.44 21.97
C PRO A 793 24.54 -17.92 21.57
N GLU A 794 23.35 -18.49 21.43
CA GLU A 794 23.16 -19.89 21.04
C GLU A 794 23.22 -20.05 19.50
N PRO A 795 23.37 -21.28 18.96
CA PRO A 795 23.47 -21.50 17.51
C PRO A 795 22.25 -20.97 16.72
N VAL A 796 21.05 -21.10 17.28
CA VAL A 796 19.83 -20.40 16.84
C VAL A 796 18.98 -20.12 18.08
N THR A 797 18.54 -18.87 18.26
CA THR A 797 17.41 -18.54 19.14
C THR A 797 16.29 -17.91 18.32
N GLN A 798 15.03 -18.08 18.74
CA GLN A 798 13.85 -17.47 18.12
C GLN A 798 12.85 -16.99 19.18
N ILE A 799 12.24 -15.84 18.94
CA ILE A 799 11.09 -15.33 19.69
C ILE A 799 9.96 -15.01 18.70
N ILE A 800 8.86 -15.76 18.78
CA ILE A 800 7.69 -15.64 17.90
C ILE A 800 6.62 -14.84 18.65
N PHE A 801 6.11 -13.78 18.05
CA PHE A 801 5.06 -12.95 18.63
C PHE A 801 3.68 -13.44 18.21
N HIS A 802 2.74 -13.54 19.16
CA HIS A 802 1.36 -13.98 18.86
C HIS A 802 0.53 -12.83 18.28
N VAL A 803 0.98 -12.32 17.12
CA VAL A 803 0.34 -11.25 16.35
C VAL A 803 0.31 -11.63 14.87
N ILE A 804 -0.82 -11.39 14.22
CA ILE A 804 -0.95 -11.41 12.76
C ILE A 804 -0.72 -9.98 12.30
N PRO A 805 0.28 -9.70 11.45
CA PRO A 805 0.45 -8.36 10.90
C PRO A 805 -0.67 -8.04 9.90
N PRO A 806 -0.96 -6.74 9.68
CA PRO A 806 -1.89 -6.31 8.63
C PRO A 806 -1.28 -6.54 7.25
N GLN A 807 -2.06 -6.27 6.19
CA GLN A 807 -1.63 -6.50 4.81
C GLN A 807 -0.43 -5.62 4.40
N GLU A 808 -0.33 -4.41 4.95
CA GLU A 808 0.80 -3.48 4.74
C GLU A 808 1.25 -2.87 6.06
N TYR A 809 2.56 -2.91 6.33
CA TYR A 809 3.11 -2.45 7.61
C TYR A 809 4.56 -2.00 7.52
N ASP A 810 4.97 -1.23 8.53
CA ASP A 810 6.38 -1.06 8.88
C ASP A 810 6.66 -1.72 10.24
N LEU A 811 7.66 -2.60 10.28
CA LEU A 811 8.19 -3.18 11.51
C LEU A 811 9.48 -2.44 11.88
N VAL A 812 9.42 -1.63 12.94
CA VAL A 812 10.54 -0.79 13.42
C VAL A 812 11.19 -1.45 14.63
N VAL A 813 12.50 -1.71 14.54
CA VAL A 813 13.27 -2.43 15.56
C VAL A 813 14.53 -1.65 15.91
N ASP A 814 14.63 -1.15 17.15
CA ASP A 814 15.87 -0.55 17.67
C ASP A 814 16.68 -1.66 18.36
N ILE A 815 17.85 -1.97 17.80
CA ILE A 815 18.68 -3.14 18.12
C ILE A 815 20.14 -2.76 18.34
N GLN A 816 20.74 -3.31 19.40
CA GLN A 816 22.13 -3.09 19.78
C GLN A 816 22.86 -4.44 19.90
N PRO A 817 23.93 -4.70 19.12
CA PRO A 817 24.78 -5.87 19.32
C PRO A 817 25.53 -5.79 20.65
N LEU A 818 25.55 -6.89 21.41
CA LEU A 818 26.22 -6.98 22.71
C LEU A 818 27.51 -7.81 22.65
N PRO A 819 28.53 -7.50 23.48
CA PRO A 819 29.72 -8.33 23.61
C PRO A 819 29.36 -9.70 24.19
N LEU A 820 29.91 -10.77 23.59
CA LEU A 820 29.75 -12.12 24.11
C LEU A 820 30.34 -12.24 25.53
N PRO A 821 29.72 -13.02 26.42
CA PRO A 821 30.27 -13.27 27.75
C PRO A 821 31.64 -13.97 27.64
N PRO A 822 32.58 -13.71 28.56
CA PRO A 822 33.84 -14.44 28.60
C PRO A 822 33.58 -15.94 28.80
N PRO A 823 34.41 -16.82 28.21
CA PRO A 823 34.22 -18.26 28.35
C PRO A 823 34.35 -18.69 29.84
N PRO A 824 33.63 -19.73 30.26
CA PRO A 824 33.71 -20.23 31.64
C PRO A 824 35.15 -20.65 31.98
N ARG A 825 35.60 -20.29 33.18
CA ARG A 825 36.95 -20.63 33.67
C ARG A 825 37.13 -22.15 33.67
N GLY A 826 38.09 -22.64 32.88
CA GLY A 826 38.40 -24.07 32.74
C GLY A 826 38.01 -24.69 31.40
N ALA A 827 37.33 -23.97 30.50
CA ALA A 827 37.08 -24.47 29.14
C ALA A 827 38.39 -24.68 28.36
N ALA A 828 38.58 -25.87 27.81
CA ALA A 828 39.80 -26.21 27.06
C ALA A 828 39.92 -25.36 25.79
N GLN A 829 41.15 -25.10 25.35
CA GLN A 829 41.43 -24.18 24.23
C GLN A 829 40.84 -24.66 22.87
N GLY A 830 40.51 -25.95 22.76
CA GLY A 830 39.80 -26.57 21.63
C GLY A 830 38.26 -26.61 21.73
N GLN A 831 37.66 -26.14 22.83
CA GLN A 831 36.20 -25.92 22.95
C GLN A 831 35.78 -24.48 22.61
N ARG A 832 36.70 -23.67 22.05
CA ARG A 832 36.38 -22.34 21.52
C ARG A 832 35.57 -22.51 20.22
N PRO A 833 34.36 -21.93 20.11
CA PRO A 833 33.74 -21.72 18.80
C PRO A 833 34.70 -20.89 17.96
N ASN A 834 35.18 -21.44 16.84
CA ASN A 834 36.21 -20.78 16.05
C ASN A 834 35.57 -19.59 15.30
N PRO A 835 35.97 -18.33 15.56
CA PRO A 835 35.40 -17.18 14.89
C PRO A 835 35.52 -17.19 13.37
N LEU A 836 36.42 -18.00 12.83
CA LEU A 836 36.73 -18.13 11.41
C LEU A 836 35.98 -19.29 10.73
N LEU A 837 35.11 -20.05 11.43
CA LEU A 837 34.42 -21.22 10.86
C LEU A 837 32.87 -21.14 10.92
N ASP A 838 32.29 -20.38 11.85
CA ASP A 838 30.83 -20.35 12.03
C ASP A 838 30.13 -19.42 11.00
N VAL A 839 29.73 -20.00 9.86
CA VAL A 839 28.93 -19.29 8.84
C VAL A 839 27.59 -18.82 9.43
N GLY A 840 27.25 -17.56 9.15
CA GLY A 840 26.05 -16.88 9.62
C GLY A 840 26.11 -16.37 11.07
N ARG A 841 27.28 -16.45 11.72
CA ARG A 841 27.47 -15.84 13.04
C ARG A 841 27.29 -14.33 12.97
N GLY A 842 26.63 -13.74 13.97
CA GLY A 842 26.34 -12.31 13.95
C GLY A 842 25.18 -11.92 13.06
N ALA A 843 24.38 -12.89 12.61
CA ALA A 843 23.12 -12.62 11.92
C ALA A 843 21.99 -12.32 12.92
N PHE A 844 21.24 -11.26 12.61
CA PHE A 844 19.89 -11.02 13.11
C PHE A 844 18.90 -11.31 11.98
N ALA A 845 17.80 -12.00 12.26
CA ALA A 845 16.79 -12.29 11.26
C ALA A 845 15.38 -11.99 11.76
N ALA A 846 14.53 -11.48 10.87
CA ALA A 846 13.12 -11.19 11.13
C ALA A 846 12.25 -12.05 10.22
N GLY A 847 11.37 -12.84 10.83
CA GLY A 847 10.27 -13.50 10.14
C GLY A 847 9.16 -12.49 9.87
N LEU A 848 8.85 -12.30 8.59
CA LEU A 848 7.86 -11.36 8.06
C LEU A 848 6.72 -12.14 7.40
N VAL A 849 5.59 -11.48 7.19
CA VAL A 849 4.39 -12.08 6.58
C VAL A 849 3.80 -11.08 5.59
N GLN A 850 3.43 -11.53 4.40
CA GLN A 850 2.54 -10.81 3.49
C GLN A 850 1.46 -11.79 3.06
N GLY A 851 0.18 -11.44 3.25
CA GLY A 851 -0.93 -12.36 3.01
C GLY A 851 -0.73 -13.72 3.71
N GLN A 852 -0.65 -14.79 2.92
CA GLN A 852 -0.35 -16.14 3.41
C GLN A 852 1.16 -16.44 3.50
N HIS A 853 2.00 -15.69 2.79
CA HIS A 853 3.43 -15.95 2.62
C HIS A 853 4.22 -15.50 3.84
N GLN A 854 4.90 -16.44 4.51
CA GLN A 854 5.87 -16.16 5.56
C GLN A 854 7.29 -16.31 5.00
N PHE A 855 8.13 -15.29 5.21
CA PHE A 855 9.48 -15.21 4.68
C PHE A 855 10.45 -14.61 5.71
N LEU A 856 11.76 -14.72 5.44
CA LEU A 856 12.80 -14.38 6.42
C LEU A 856 13.75 -13.33 5.85
N ALA A 857 13.78 -12.14 6.45
CA ALA A 857 14.81 -11.14 6.17
C ALA A 857 16.01 -11.37 7.10
N VAL A 858 17.22 -11.47 6.53
CA VAL A 858 18.48 -11.74 7.24
C VAL A 858 19.39 -10.52 7.14
N VAL A 859 19.92 -10.08 8.28
CA VAL A 859 20.80 -8.93 8.45
C VAL A 859 22.11 -9.39 9.08
N ASP A 860 23.24 -8.92 8.55
CA ASP A 860 24.60 -9.23 8.99
C ASP A 860 24.99 -10.73 9.02
N TRP A 861 24.60 -11.47 7.99
CA TRP A 861 25.09 -12.83 7.77
C TRP A 861 26.58 -12.83 7.42
N THR A 862 27.42 -13.18 8.39
CA THR A 862 28.88 -13.29 8.18
C THR A 862 29.23 -14.58 7.44
N VAL A 863 29.96 -14.47 6.33
CA VAL A 863 30.65 -15.58 5.68
C VAL A 863 32.16 -15.41 5.92
N PRO A 864 32.83 -16.31 6.66
CA PRO A 864 34.25 -16.16 6.99
C PRO A 864 35.12 -15.95 5.75
N ASN A 865 36.01 -14.96 5.82
CA ASN A 865 36.92 -14.54 4.74
C ASN A 865 36.24 -14.02 3.45
N GLN A 866 34.91 -13.89 3.39
CA GLN A 866 34.19 -13.37 2.22
C GLN A 866 33.45 -12.05 2.51
N GLY A 867 32.86 -11.89 3.71
CA GLY A 867 32.25 -10.63 4.13
C GLY A 867 30.99 -10.80 4.97
N VAL A 868 30.20 -9.73 5.02
CA VAL A 868 28.93 -9.64 5.76
C VAL A 868 27.84 -9.29 4.76
N TYR A 869 26.69 -9.97 4.83
CA TYR A 869 25.64 -9.92 3.82
C TYR A 869 24.24 -9.75 4.42
N CYS A 870 23.37 -9.07 3.69
CA CYS A 870 21.94 -8.93 3.99
C CYS A 870 21.10 -9.46 2.80
N PHE A 871 19.98 -10.15 3.06
CA PHE A 871 19.14 -10.76 2.02
C PHE A 871 17.77 -11.21 2.53
N LEU A 872 16.82 -11.46 1.62
CA LEU A 872 15.65 -12.30 1.90
C LEU A 872 16.03 -13.76 1.65
N ALA A 873 15.85 -14.62 2.66
CA ALA A 873 16.20 -16.02 2.56
C ALA A 873 15.22 -16.79 1.67
N ASN A 874 15.75 -17.78 0.95
CA ASN A 874 15.02 -18.67 0.04
C ASN A 874 14.24 -17.95 -1.08
N CYS A 875 14.64 -16.73 -1.45
CA CYS A 875 14.10 -16.01 -2.60
C CYS A 875 14.39 -16.81 -3.89
N ASN A 876 13.37 -17.20 -4.62
CA ASN A 876 13.45 -18.13 -5.76
C ASN A 876 14.19 -19.44 -5.39
N GLY A 877 14.03 -19.92 -4.14
CA GLY A 877 14.71 -21.11 -3.62
C GLY A 877 16.19 -20.91 -3.29
N ARG A 878 16.69 -19.66 -3.23
CA ARG A 878 18.10 -19.34 -2.96
C ARG A 878 18.30 -18.63 -1.62
N GLY A 879 19.21 -19.15 -0.81
CA GLY A 879 19.56 -18.61 0.51
C GLY A 879 20.70 -17.56 0.44
N PRO A 880 21.80 -17.73 1.20
CA PRO A 880 23.00 -16.91 1.10
C PRO A 880 23.81 -17.28 -0.16
N ASP A 881 23.28 -16.95 -1.31
CA ASP A 881 23.79 -17.29 -2.65
C ASP A 881 23.95 -15.98 -3.45
N PRO A 882 25.11 -15.69 -4.08
CA PRO A 882 25.27 -14.53 -4.97
C PRO A 882 24.23 -14.43 -6.09
N ALA A 883 23.58 -15.55 -6.45
CA ALA A 883 22.51 -15.61 -7.45
C ALA A 883 21.09 -15.42 -6.85
N ASN A 884 20.96 -15.11 -5.55
CA ASN A 884 19.74 -14.56 -4.95
C ASN A 884 19.68 -13.05 -5.26
N PRO A 885 18.63 -12.53 -5.92
CA PRO A 885 18.57 -11.12 -6.35
C PRO A 885 18.57 -10.11 -5.19
N THR A 886 18.27 -10.57 -3.97
CA THR A 886 18.27 -9.74 -2.75
C THR A 886 19.60 -9.75 -1.99
N PHE A 887 20.61 -10.49 -2.47
CA PHE A 887 21.88 -10.71 -1.76
C PHE A 887 22.84 -9.53 -1.90
N GLN A 888 22.98 -8.76 -0.82
CA GLN A 888 23.77 -7.53 -0.77
C GLN A 888 24.94 -7.69 0.21
N GLN A 889 26.16 -7.39 -0.24
CA GLN A 889 27.36 -7.37 0.62
C GLN A 889 27.40 -6.07 1.41
N VAL A 890 26.69 -6.02 2.53
CA VAL A 890 26.58 -4.85 3.39
C VAL A 890 26.60 -5.25 4.87
N GLN A 891 27.40 -4.54 5.66
CA GLN A 891 27.35 -4.59 7.12
C GLN A 891 26.43 -3.48 7.63
N ALA A 892 25.25 -3.88 8.09
CA ALA A 892 24.19 -2.99 8.57
C ALA A 892 24.40 -2.54 10.01
N LEU A 893 24.82 -3.44 10.91
CA LEU A 893 24.91 -3.18 12.35
C LEU A 893 26.31 -2.68 12.74
N ARG A 894 26.39 -1.41 13.14
CA ARG A 894 27.66 -0.71 13.37
C ARG A 894 28.23 -0.95 14.77
N GLY A 895 28.86 -2.10 14.96
CA GLY A 895 29.51 -2.46 16.23
C GLY A 895 28.51 -2.53 17.39
N GLN A 896 28.88 -2.05 18.58
CA GLN A 896 28.00 -2.04 19.76
C GLN A 896 27.09 -0.79 19.86
N ARG A 897 26.88 -0.05 18.75
CA ARG A 897 25.95 1.09 18.74
C ARG A 897 24.51 0.59 18.63
N LEU A 898 23.56 1.42 19.07
CA LEU A 898 22.15 1.22 18.76
C LEU A 898 21.93 1.47 17.26
N ASN A 899 21.17 0.61 16.59
CA ASN A 899 20.80 0.73 15.18
C ASN A 899 19.27 0.63 15.07
N THR A 900 18.65 1.38 14.18
CA THR A 900 17.22 1.23 13.85
C THR A 900 17.09 0.45 12.55
N LEU A 901 16.47 -0.72 12.60
CA LEU A 901 16.03 -1.47 11.43
C LEU A 901 14.57 -1.13 11.15
N VAL A 902 14.22 -0.89 9.89
CA VAL A 902 12.83 -0.76 9.44
C VAL A 902 12.59 -1.75 8.32
N TYR A 903 11.65 -2.68 8.53
CA TYR A 903 11.16 -3.60 7.51
C TYR A 903 9.81 -3.08 7.02
N SER A 904 9.80 -2.50 5.82
CA SER A 904 8.59 -2.05 5.14
C SER A 904 8.09 -3.17 4.24
N VAL A 905 6.89 -3.66 4.52
CA VAL A 905 6.17 -4.66 3.72
C VAL A 905 4.94 -3.98 3.11
N ARG A 906 4.80 -4.13 1.79
CA ARG A 906 3.70 -3.60 0.99
C ARG A 906 3.05 -4.73 0.19
N LYS A 907 2.01 -4.42 -0.58
CA LYS A 907 1.33 -5.41 -1.43
C LYS A 907 2.25 -6.10 -2.44
N THR A 908 3.26 -5.39 -2.97
CA THR A 908 4.11 -5.86 -4.09
C THR A 908 5.62 -5.84 -3.81
N ASP A 909 6.04 -5.27 -2.68
CA ASP A 909 7.45 -5.04 -2.38
C ASP A 909 7.80 -5.19 -0.90
N VAL A 910 9.10 -5.42 -0.67
CA VAL A 910 9.72 -5.43 0.65
C VAL A 910 11.00 -4.59 0.58
N THR A 911 11.09 -3.59 1.46
CA THR A 911 12.32 -2.83 1.67
C THR A 911 12.76 -2.97 3.12
N VAL A 912 14.04 -3.27 3.34
CA VAL A 912 14.65 -3.22 4.67
C VAL A 912 15.70 -2.13 4.69
N THR A 913 15.60 -1.23 5.67
CA THR A 913 16.61 -0.20 5.92
C THR A 913 17.29 -0.41 7.26
N ALA A 914 18.55 -0.01 7.36
CA ALA A 914 19.32 0.10 8.59
C ALA A 914 19.80 1.54 8.74
N ASN A 915 19.36 2.22 9.80
CA ASN A 915 19.65 3.62 10.07
C ASN A 915 19.30 4.54 8.87
N GLY A 916 18.16 4.26 8.21
CA GLY A 916 17.69 4.96 7.01
C GLY A 916 18.35 4.53 5.69
N VAL A 917 19.42 3.75 5.71
CA VAL A 917 20.09 3.25 4.50
C VAL A 917 19.43 1.93 4.05
N PRO A 918 18.96 1.79 2.79
CA PRO A 918 18.41 0.53 2.30
C PRO A 918 19.50 -0.56 2.23
N ILE A 919 19.23 -1.71 2.83
CA ILE A 919 20.12 -2.89 2.87
C ILE A 919 19.53 -4.11 2.13
N ILE A 920 18.20 -4.15 1.95
CA ILE A 920 17.49 -5.17 1.17
C ILE A 920 16.38 -4.45 0.40
N ARG A 921 16.19 -4.81 -0.87
CA ARG A 921 15.04 -4.42 -1.69
C ARG A 921 14.55 -5.64 -2.46
N TYR A 922 13.24 -5.77 -2.58
CA TYR A 922 12.57 -6.83 -3.33
C TYR A 922 11.25 -6.29 -3.88
N THR A 923 10.94 -6.63 -5.13
CA THR A 923 9.66 -6.36 -5.79
C THR A 923 9.32 -7.58 -6.62
N GLY A 924 8.13 -8.17 -6.44
CA GLY A 924 7.78 -9.43 -7.09
C GLY A 924 6.68 -10.20 -6.38
N ASP A 925 6.44 -11.43 -6.85
CA ASP A 925 5.47 -12.35 -6.31
C ASP A 925 5.98 -13.01 -5.00
N PHE A 926 5.29 -12.72 -3.89
CA PHE A 926 5.60 -13.27 -2.56
C PHE A 926 5.56 -14.80 -2.50
N ALA A 927 4.95 -15.51 -3.45
CA ALA A 927 5.10 -16.96 -3.59
C ALA A 927 6.54 -17.42 -3.85
N SER A 928 7.39 -16.53 -4.38
CA SER A 928 8.82 -16.76 -4.58
C SER A 928 9.66 -16.62 -3.30
N LEU A 929 9.06 -16.12 -2.21
CA LEU A 929 9.66 -15.98 -0.88
C LEU A 929 9.13 -17.07 0.07
N THR A 930 10.02 -17.89 0.62
CA THR A 930 9.65 -18.98 1.53
C THR A 930 10.58 -19.05 2.74
N LEU A 931 10.12 -19.66 3.83
CA LEU A 931 11.01 -19.96 4.97
C LEU A 931 12.00 -21.08 4.61
N PRO A 932 13.26 -21.00 5.05
CA PRO A 932 14.20 -22.11 4.97
C PRO A 932 13.69 -23.36 5.71
N GLN A 933 14.12 -24.55 5.28
CA GLN A 933 13.72 -25.81 5.90
C GLN A 933 14.06 -25.81 7.41
N GLY A 934 13.08 -26.21 8.23
CA GLY A 934 13.21 -26.21 9.70
C GLY A 934 12.97 -24.88 10.41
N TRP A 935 12.69 -23.79 9.67
CA TRP A 935 12.34 -22.47 10.24
C TRP A 935 10.82 -22.22 10.32
N GLY A 936 10.00 -23.12 9.79
CA GLY A 936 8.55 -23.05 9.85
C GLY A 936 8.05 -23.06 11.29
N THR A 937 7.16 -22.13 11.65
CA THR A 937 6.55 -22.12 12.99
C THR A 937 5.42 -23.14 13.09
N ILE A 938 5.24 -23.73 14.27
CA ILE A 938 4.19 -24.74 14.53
C ILE A 938 2.77 -24.14 14.42
N THR A 939 2.63 -22.81 14.39
CA THR A 939 1.35 -22.09 14.50
C THR A 939 1.27 -20.84 13.59
N ALA A 940 1.22 -21.09 12.28
CA ALA A 940 0.85 -20.15 11.21
C ALA A 940 1.74 -18.91 11.04
N SER A 941 1.47 -18.11 10.00
CA SER A 941 2.26 -16.94 9.63
C SER A 941 2.25 -15.89 10.75
N ARG A 942 3.41 -15.63 11.37
CA ARG A 942 3.58 -14.74 12.54
C ARG A 942 4.90 -13.97 12.43
N ILE A 943 4.94 -12.76 13.01
CA ILE A 943 6.20 -12.03 13.17
C ILE A 943 7.08 -12.76 14.19
N PHE A 944 8.37 -12.94 13.88
CA PHE A 944 9.35 -13.45 14.83
C PHE A 944 10.71 -12.79 14.65
N PHE A 945 11.54 -12.81 15.69
CA PHE A 945 12.96 -12.50 15.59
C PHE A 945 13.80 -13.75 15.87
N ALA A 946 14.96 -13.84 15.24
CA ALA A 946 15.92 -14.91 15.44
C ALA A 946 17.36 -14.39 15.43
N THR A 947 18.25 -15.08 16.12
CA THR A 947 19.68 -14.72 16.21
C THR A 947 20.56 -15.96 16.07
N ARG A 948 21.79 -15.78 15.56
CA ARG A 948 22.76 -16.87 15.33
C ARG A 948 24.13 -16.54 15.91
N GLY A 949 24.50 -17.23 16.99
CA GLY A 949 25.83 -17.14 17.62
C GLY A 949 26.21 -15.74 18.14
N ALA A 950 25.20 -14.90 18.44
CA ALA A 950 25.35 -13.50 18.84
C ALA A 950 24.23 -13.06 19.79
N MET A 951 24.57 -12.09 20.66
CA MET A 951 23.64 -11.44 21.57
C MET A 951 23.24 -10.07 21.02
N TYR A 952 21.94 -9.79 21.04
CA TYR A 952 21.39 -8.47 20.75
C TYR A 952 20.47 -8.03 21.87
N GLN A 953 20.53 -6.76 22.21
CA GLN A 953 19.51 -6.08 23.00
C GLN A 953 18.57 -5.34 22.06
N ILE A 954 17.29 -5.68 22.09
CA ILE A 954 16.24 -5.00 21.34
C ILE A 954 15.48 -4.10 22.31
N THR A 955 15.54 -2.79 22.12
CA THR A 955 14.93 -1.77 23.01
C THR A 955 13.64 -1.16 22.46
N ARG A 956 13.35 -1.38 21.17
CA ARG A 956 12.08 -1.07 20.51
C ARG A 956 11.75 -2.17 19.52
N ALA A 957 10.49 -2.57 19.46
CA ALA A 957 9.96 -3.44 18.43
C ALA A 957 8.48 -3.08 18.23
N GLU A 958 8.19 -2.32 17.18
CA GLU A 958 6.87 -1.76 16.88
C GLU A 958 6.41 -2.21 15.51
N LEU A 959 5.26 -2.87 15.46
CA LEU A 959 4.55 -3.19 14.22
C LEU A 959 3.51 -2.10 13.96
N ARG A 960 3.67 -1.37 12.85
CA ARG A 960 2.87 -0.19 12.48
C ARG A 960 1.96 -0.54 11.32
N ASP A 961 0.65 -0.50 11.55
CA ASP A 961 -0.36 -0.71 10.52
C ASP A 961 -0.56 0.54 9.67
N LEU A 962 -0.09 0.47 8.43
CA LEU A 962 -0.30 1.51 7.44
C LEU A 962 -1.73 1.48 6.92
N GLY A 963 -2.30 0.28 6.77
CA GLY A 963 -3.67 0.03 6.30
C GLY A 963 -3.98 0.64 4.92
N PRO A 964 -5.22 0.45 4.43
CA PRO A 964 -5.83 1.37 3.47
C PRO A 964 -6.23 2.71 4.12
#